data_AF-A0A3P8WH43-F1
#
_entry.id   AF-A0A3P8WH43-F1
#
_cell.length_a   1.000
_cell.length_b   1.000
_cell.length_c   1.000
_cell.angle_alpha   90.00
_cell.angle_beta   90.00
_cell.angle_gamma   90.00
#
_symmetry.space_group_name_H-M   'P 1'
#
loop_
_entity.id
_entity.type
_entity.pdbx_description
1 polymer ?
#
loop_
_entity_poly.entity_id
_entity_poly.type
_entity_poly.pdbx_seq_one_letter_code
_entity_poly.pdbx_strand_id
1 'polypeptide(L)'
;MVCKNEPTYTWADRVGDSHGTSKLVHLVSNTAFQLVNTSVAFSEAESFCRGQFSSLASMDLEEEYNGAQELLQLTQFHTPIWVRNPQKASTNPLDLSKNYLLFPAIHFPKESREGFARVNLSFPALSSVSVCVRVQWDIEWTEVSTIFSYASPVFTNEFQLRGQVDMQEHILLALIIHGKHLPYKASFQNDGMWHHICVTWHRRSGDWAIYVDGIKKDMGSDTDNSRDILGDGIFILGQDQDSFGGNFTEPFYGAITDLNVWNMSLDTRHVTTLNVCLAINEEPLFSWSPKHLSSHPVIKEVQAQLFCPADLQQVGLQGCRMLQSWSAQLPVFGLADCFDQLPFICTSSRERYLKMKQLRDSQDSQPTAFMNKIMKISNITQPVIVQHSSSLSSLAHASALLDISVQALEDSQQEELQPTDMVSLIQLLSMAADVPTGQHHSVDATNQSREGLHEMSKDYIKVADSIISQDSVVKWQAIREVVNGPMDVVKNIDHFVARLSPVLMAETDHLTIHSHNIKLQVQQQSLQKGFTISGFCGPTTELSSLDCISVPHQKILDLQNNGFQKFTLVNTWYGSLRPPVTPKDNISMTPTVTDGSQRYLGTIMGSSVISTTALCDDQPVSMAVRFQLKHRAQSRAGIVYDPICAFWDFDLIPESGGWWNTKGCEVVSKESGFTVCYCNHTTNFALLLQVFETQRSPENENILQVLTFIGCGVSLCGLLFTFIIFIVVGVPKSDRTTVHKNLIISLGIAELLLMCSDWASASEGACFMVTALLHLFFMSSFSWMLVEGLLLWSKVVSVNINDDHRMKIYYIIGWGLPVLIVGVTLAVSVEKYKADNHCWLNVKTNTIWAFVGPVIFVMTINAVVLCRVVMVTVSSARRRAKMLTPSLSSKFQTFDLTWAIARPLLILLPVLGLTWLCGVLVHLSVVVAYVFIALNAFQGMFIFLVYAVYNSEVRRHSAYCQRHCLLLMKHIIRTHLFYM
;
A
#
# COMPACT_ATOMS: atom_id res chain seq x y z
N MET A 1 -24.20 13.79 39.46
CA MET A 1 -24.81 15.05 39.93
C MET A 1 -24.00 16.22 39.39
N VAL A 2 -24.70 17.32 39.08
CA VAL A 2 -24.22 18.62 38.60
C VAL A 2 -24.11 18.76 37.07
N CYS A 3 -25.28 19.00 36.49
CA CYS A 3 -25.47 19.76 35.26
C CYS A 3 -25.03 21.22 35.49
N LYS A 4 -24.38 21.84 34.51
CA LYS A 4 -24.40 23.29 34.31
C LYS A 4 -24.76 23.57 32.86
N ASN A 5 -25.97 24.10 32.70
CA ASN A 5 -26.47 24.74 31.50
C ASN A 5 -25.89 26.16 31.37
N GLU A 6 -25.97 26.63 30.11
CA GLU A 6 -25.98 28.01 29.60
C GLU A 6 -24.66 28.70 29.20
N PRO A 7 -24.66 29.56 28.14
CA PRO A 7 -25.67 29.75 27.08
C PRO A 7 -25.11 29.81 25.64
N THR A 8 -26.01 29.57 24.69
CA THR A 8 -25.86 29.84 23.25
C THR A 8 -25.74 31.35 23.03
N TYR A 9 -24.54 31.84 22.79
CA TYR A 9 -24.30 33.19 22.26
C TYR A 9 -24.10 33.11 20.75
N THR A 10 -25.12 33.53 20.00
CA THR A 10 -24.99 33.93 18.60
C THR A 10 -24.22 35.25 18.53
N TRP A 11 -22.90 35.18 18.39
CA TRP A 11 -22.10 36.35 18.03
C TRP A 11 -21.98 36.38 16.50
N ALA A 12 -22.65 37.34 15.88
CA ALA A 12 -22.37 37.75 14.52
C ALA A 12 -21.07 38.56 14.53
N ASP A 13 -19.93 37.90 14.34
CA ASP A 13 -18.66 38.58 14.10
C ASP A 13 -18.69 39.25 12.72
N ARG A 14 -19.07 40.53 12.71
CA ARG A 14 -18.70 41.45 11.63
C ARG A 14 -17.23 41.82 11.81
N VAL A 15 -16.33 40.98 11.28
CA VAL A 15 -14.97 41.41 10.96
C VAL A 15 -15.07 42.19 9.65
N GLY A 16 -14.93 43.51 9.72
CA GLY A 16 -14.91 44.37 8.54
C GLY A 16 -13.56 44.25 7.82
N ASP A 17 -13.59 43.70 6.60
CA ASP A 17 -12.51 43.82 5.62
C ASP A 17 -12.77 45.02 4.69
N SER A 18 -11.73 45.82 4.42
CA SER A 18 -11.76 47.07 3.65
C SER A 18 -11.65 46.89 2.13
N HIS A 19 -11.93 45.71 1.59
CA HIS A 19 -12.12 45.46 0.17
C HIS A 19 -13.44 44.69 -0.02
N GLY A 20 -14.20 44.97 -1.08
CA GLY A 20 -15.62 44.58 -1.26
C GLY A 20 -15.96 43.08 -1.36
N THR A 21 -15.21 42.19 -0.71
CA THR A 21 -15.35 40.73 -0.71
C THR A 21 -16.37 40.19 0.30
N SER A 22 -16.81 40.97 1.29
CA SER A 22 -17.68 40.48 2.38
C SER A 22 -19.09 40.05 1.96
N LYS A 23 -19.54 40.40 0.75
CA LYS A 23 -20.88 40.03 0.27
C LYS A 23 -20.96 38.67 -0.40
N LEU A 24 -19.83 38.07 -0.81
CA LEU A 24 -19.84 36.86 -1.67
C LEU A 24 -19.59 35.55 -0.92
N VAL A 25 -19.45 35.58 0.40
CA VAL A 25 -19.18 34.40 1.23
C VAL A 25 -20.12 34.34 2.43
N HIS A 26 -20.72 33.18 2.66
CA HIS A 26 -21.57 32.92 3.82
C HIS A 26 -21.03 31.73 4.61
N LEU A 27 -20.90 31.90 5.93
CA LEU A 27 -20.39 30.88 6.83
C LEU A 27 -21.51 30.37 7.74
N VAL A 28 -21.88 29.11 7.56
CA VAL A 28 -22.80 28.39 8.44
C VAL A 28 -21.96 27.61 9.48
N SER A 29 -22.58 26.93 10.44
CA SER A 29 -21.92 26.23 11.56
C SER A 29 -20.69 25.41 11.13
N ASN A 30 -20.84 24.51 10.14
CA ASN A 30 -19.75 23.64 9.67
C ASN A 30 -19.32 23.85 8.21
N THR A 31 -20.01 24.69 7.44
CA THR A 31 -19.84 24.82 5.98
C THR A 31 -19.64 26.28 5.56
N ALA A 32 -18.78 26.51 4.57
CA ALA A 32 -18.55 27.78 3.91
C ALA A 32 -19.09 27.75 2.48
N PHE A 33 -19.89 28.75 2.11
CA PHE A 33 -20.44 28.95 0.77
C PHE A 33 -19.80 30.16 0.12
N GLN A 34 -19.24 30.01 -1.07
CA GLN A 34 -18.63 31.09 -1.82
C GLN A 34 -19.31 31.22 -3.19
N LEU A 35 -19.91 32.38 -3.45
CA LEU A 35 -20.52 32.71 -4.75
C LEU A 35 -19.45 33.22 -5.72
N VAL A 36 -19.33 32.55 -6.87
CA VAL A 36 -18.46 32.95 -7.97
C VAL A 36 -19.32 33.53 -9.10
N ASN A 37 -19.28 34.85 -9.26
CA ASN A 37 -20.08 35.58 -10.26
C ASN A 37 -19.41 35.62 -11.65
N THR A 38 -18.68 34.56 -12.01
CA THR A 38 -18.07 34.40 -13.33
C THR A 38 -18.79 33.26 -14.04
N SER A 39 -19.40 33.56 -15.18
CA SER A 39 -20.13 32.59 -15.96
C SER A 39 -19.16 31.71 -16.75
N VAL A 40 -19.17 30.41 -16.47
CA VAL A 40 -18.27 29.41 -17.09
C VAL A 40 -19.04 28.13 -17.40
N ALA A 41 -18.47 27.27 -18.24
CA ALA A 41 -19.05 25.95 -18.51
C ALA A 41 -19.06 25.08 -17.25
N PHE A 42 -19.93 24.07 -17.17
CA PHE A 42 -20.08 23.25 -15.96
C PHE A 42 -18.77 22.56 -15.53
N SER A 43 -18.00 22.02 -16.49
CA SER A 43 -16.70 21.37 -16.21
C SER A 43 -15.65 22.35 -15.69
N GLU A 44 -15.69 23.60 -16.18
CA GLU A 44 -14.81 24.68 -15.72
C GLU A 44 -15.21 25.14 -14.31
N ALA A 45 -16.51 25.19 -13.99
CA ALA A 45 -16.99 25.47 -12.64
C ALA A 45 -16.54 24.39 -11.63
N GLU A 46 -16.66 23.12 -12.00
CA GLU A 46 -16.22 22.00 -11.15
C GLU A 46 -14.69 22.00 -10.96
N SER A 47 -13.94 22.27 -12.04
CA SER A 47 -12.48 22.47 -12.01
C SER A 47 -12.09 23.63 -11.10
N PHE A 48 -12.77 24.78 -11.22
CA PHE A 48 -12.49 25.95 -10.40
C PHE A 48 -12.68 25.65 -8.91
N CYS A 49 -13.81 25.04 -8.51
CA CYS A 49 -14.03 24.70 -7.11
C CYS A 49 -12.97 23.71 -6.60
N ARG A 50 -12.65 22.67 -7.39
CA ARG A 50 -11.60 21.69 -7.03
C ARG A 50 -10.23 22.34 -6.87
N GLY A 51 -9.87 23.29 -7.73
CA GLY A 51 -8.64 24.07 -7.62
C GLY A 51 -8.55 24.90 -6.33
N GLN A 52 -9.68 25.22 -5.70
CA GLN A 52 -9.73 25.91 -4.39
C GLN A 52 -9.94 24.93 -3.21
N PHE A 53 -9.66 23.63 -3.38
CA PHE A 53 -9.88 22.58 -2.38
C PHE A 53 -11.35 22.51 -1.88
N SER A 54 -12.28 22.86 -2.77
CA SER A 54 -13.72 22.93 -2.52
C SER A 54 -14.48 22.11 -3.57
N SER A 55 -15.80 21.97 -3.39
CA SER A 55 -16.68 21.29 -4.34
C SER A 55 -17.81 22.18 -4.80
N LEU A 56 -18.30 21.97 -6.02
CA LEU A 56 -19.55 22.59 -6.47
C LEU A 56 -20.70 22.17 -5.52
N ALA A 57 -21.53 23.14 -5.11
CA ALA A 57 -22.63 22.92 -4.17
C ALA A 57 -23.60 21.84 -4.68
N SER A 58 -23.98 20.87 -3.86
CA SER A 58 -24.93 19.81 -4.25
C SER A 58 -26.39 20.21 -4.03
N MET A 59 -26.64 20.95 -2.93
CA MET A 59 -27.98 21.40 -2.52
C MET A 59 -28.97 20.25 -2.23
N ASP A 60 -28.46 19.06 -1.93
CA ASP A 60 -29.29 17.88 -1.61
C ASP A 60 -29.53 17.71 -0.11
N LEU A 61 -28.66 18.29 0.72
CA LEU A 61 -28.85 18.38 2.16
C LEU A 61 -29.57 19.70 2.51
N GLU A 62 -30.53 19.64 3.41
CA GLU A 62 -31.34 20.80 3.83
C GLU A 62 -30.46 21.94 4.39
N GLU A 63 -29.40 21.61 5.13
CA GLU A 63 -28.40 22.57 5.62
C GLU A 63 -27.63 23.26 4.48
N GLU A 64 -27.27 22.52 3.43
CA GLU A 64 -26.58 23.09 2.25
C GLU A 64 -27.48 24.02 1.46
N TYR A 65 -28.74 23.63 1.26
CA TYR A 65 -29.71 24.44 0.55
C TYR A 65 -29.99 25.74 1.30
N ASN A 66 -30.27 25.68 2.60
CA ASN A 66 -30.56 26.86 3.42
C ASN A 66 -29.37 27.83 3.44
N GLY A 67 -28.14 27.32 3.59
CA GLY A 67 -26.93 28.14 3.54
C GLY A 67 -26.71 28.83 2.19
N ALA A 68 -26.91 28.10 1.08
CA ALA A 68 -26.83 28.68 -0.26
C ALA A 68 -27.95 29.71 -0.52
N GLN A 69 -29.17 29.45 -0.05
CA GLN A 69 -30.31 30.36 -0.19
C GLN A 69 -30.08 31.67 0.59
N GLU A 70 -29.58 31.60 1.82
CA GLU A 70 -29.21 32.78 2.62
C GLU A 70 -28.14 33.62 1.91
N LEU A 71 -27.11 32.99 1.33
CA LEU A 71 -26.09 33.68 0.53
C LEU A 71 -26.69 34.39 -0.69
N LEU A 72 -27.58 33.74 -1.43
CA LEU A 72 -28.25 34.32 -2.60
C LEU A 72 -29.18 35.48 -2.22
N GLN A 73 -29.86 35.39 -1.07
CA GLN A 73 -30.67 36.49 -0.53
C GLN A 73 -29.81 37.68 -0.08
N LEU A 74 -28.69 37.43 0.61
CA LEU A 74 -27.74 38.46 1.05
C LEU A 74 -27.10 39.21 -0.13
N THR A 75 -26.88 38.51 -1.25
CA THR A 75 -26.27 39.05 -2.47
C THR A 75 -27.27 39.69 -3.43
N GLN A 76 -28.58 39.51 -3.23
CA GLN A 76 -29.64 39.88 -4.18
C GLN A 76 -29.39 39.31 -5.60
N PHE A 77 -28.73 38.16 -5.68
CA PHE A 77 -28.38 37.52 -6.94
C PHE A 77 -29.59 36.75 -7.46
N HIS A 78 -30.00 36.90 -8.73
CA HIS A 78 -31.25 36.35 -9.31
C HIS A 78 -31.11 35.40 -10.52
N THR A 79 -29.88 35.13 -10.97
CA THR A 79 -29.65 34.29 -12.15
C THR A 79 -29.51 32.80 -11.80
N PRO A 80 -29.77 31.90 -12.76
CA PRO A 80 -29.53 30.47 -12.56
C PRO A 80 -28.06 30.19 -12.27
N ILE A 81 -27.80 29.22 -11.40
CA ILE A 81 -26.44 28.81 -11.01
C ILE A 81 -26.22 27.33 -11.25
N TRP A 82 -24.97 26.95 -11.51
CA TRP A 82 -24.58 25.55 -11.56
C TRP A 82 -24.65 24.88 -10.19
N VAL A 83 -25.20 23.66 -10.17
CA VAL A 83 -25.33 22.81 -8.97
C VAL A 83 -24.79 21.42 -9.29
N ARG A 84 -24.06 20.83 -8.35
CA ARG A 84 -23.53 19.47 -8.46
C ARG A 84 -24.67 18.45 -8.45
N ASN A 85 -24.54 17.41 -9.26
CA ASN A 85 -25.40 16.24 -9.18
C ASN A 85 -24.67 15.14 -8.39
N PRO A 86 -25.15 14.68 -7.21
CA PRO A 86 -24.50 13.63 -6.43
C PRO A 86 -24.45 12.29 -7.14
N GLN A 87 -25.43 12.01 -8.01
CA GLN A 87 -25.46 10.80 -8.82
C GLN A 87 -24.33 10.77 -9.87
N LYS A 88 -23.65 11.90 -10.08
CA LYS A 88 -22.53 12.11 -11.00
C LYS A 88 -21.16 12.01 -10.30
N ALA A 89 -21.11 11.77 -8.97
CA ALA A 89 -19.86 11.80 -8.22
C ALA A 89 -19.10 10.46 -8.31
N SER A 90 -17.91 10.54 -8.92
CA SER A 90 -16.93 9.47 -9.20
C SER A 90 -17.33 8.53 -10.35
N THR A 91 -16.76 8.79 -11.54
CA THR A 91 -16.49 7.75 -12.53
C THR A 91 -15.46 6.79 -11.92
N ASN A 92 -15.94 5.84 -11.12
CA ASN A 92 -15.13 4.66 -10.81
C ASN A 92 -14.77 4.00 -12.14
N PRO A 93 -13.51 3.58 -12.34
CA PRO A 93 -13.10 2.93 -13.58
C PRO A 93 -14.01 1.73 -13.83
N LEU A 94 -14.64 1.70 -15.01
CA LEU A 94 -15.66 0.72 -15.34
C LEU A 94 -15.06 -0.69 -15.27
N ASP A 95 -15.80 -1.60 -14.64
CA ASP A 95 -15.48 -3.03 -14.69
C ASP A 95 -15.80 -3.56 -16.09
N LEU A 96 -14.81 -4.11 -16.78
CA LEU A 96 -14.92 -4.72 -18.11
C LEU A 96 -16.12 -5.68 -18.25
N SER A 97 -16.49 -6.36 -17.16
CA SER A 97 -17.59 -7.32 -17.16
C SER A 97 -18.99 -6.70 -17.33
N LYS A 98 -19.15 -5.37 -17.17
CA LYS A 98 -20.45 -4.69 -17.22
C LYS A 98 -20.84 -4.10 -18.58
N ASN A 99 -19.93 -4.07 -19.57
CA ASN A 99 -20.12 -3.29 -20.81
C ASN A 99 -20.52 -4.12 -22.06
N TYR A 100 -20.79 -5.42 -21.93
CA TYR A 100 -21.14 -6.26 -23.07
C TYR A 100 -22.53 -6.85 -22.89
N LEU A 101 -23.42 -6.55 -23.84
CA LEU A 101 -24.76 -7.12 -23.91
C LEU A 101 -24.85 -8.09 -25.10
N LEU A 102 -25.56 -9.20 -24.88
CA LEU A 102 -25.83 -10.19 -25.91
C LEU A 102 -27.12 -9.81 -26.64
N PHE A 103 -27.01 -9.59 -27.95
CA PHE A 103 -28.14 -9.33 -28.83
C PHE A 103 -28.32 -10.47 -29.83
N PRO A 104 -29.56 -10.88 -30.13
CA PRO A 104 -29.79 -11.76 -31.26
C PRO A 104 -29.52 -11.00 -32.56
N ALA A 105 -28.83 -11.61 -33.51
CA ALA A 105 -28.50 -10.99 -34.79
C ALA A 105 -28.77 -11.97 -35.94
N ILE A 106 -28.91 -11.44 -37.15
CA ILE A 106 -29.02 -12.24 -38.37
C ILE A 106 -27.78 -12.03 -39.23
N HIS A 107 -27.23 -13.12 -39.75
CA HIS A 107 -26.01 -13.13 -40.56
C HIS A 107 -26.35 -13.46 -42.02
N PHE A 108 -25.87 -12.61 -42.93
CA PHE A 108 -25.99 -12.71 -44.38
C PHE A 108 -24.68 -13.28 -44.97
N PRO A 109 -24.67 -14.57 -45.33
CA PRO A 109 -23.45 -15.25 -45.77
C PRO A 109 -23.05 -14.86 -47.19
N LYS A 110 -21.74 -14.69 -47.43
CA LYS A 110 -21.18 -14.39 -48.76
C LYS A 110 -21.34 -15.51 -49.78
N GLU A 111 -21.62 -16.73 -49.33
CA GLU A 111 -21.82 -17.89 -50.19
C GLU A 111 -23.15 -17.85 -50.98
N SER A 112 -24.06 -16.92 -50.68
CA SER A 112 -25.34 -16.78 -51.40
C SER A 112 -25.78 -15.34 -51.55
N ARG A 113 -26.20 -14.98 -52.76
CA ARG A 113 -26.75 -13.65 -53.09
C ARG A 113 -28.25 -13.52 -52.77
N GLU A 114 -28.90 -14.58 -52.29
CA GLU A 114 -30.35 -14.65 -52.07
C GLU A 114 -30.77 -14.31 -50.63
N GLY A 115 -29.82 -13.96 -49.76
CA GLY A 115 -30.11 -13.62 -48.37
C GLY A 115 -30.96 -12.35 -48.26
N PHE A 116 -32.18 -12.45 -47.75
CA PHE A 116 -33.01 -11.31 -47.35
C PHE A 116 -33.86 -11.64 -46.12
N ALA A 117 -34.20 -10.64 -45.31
CA ALA A 117 -35.16 -10.79 -44.22
C ALA A 117 -36.30 -9.77 -44.35
N ARG A 118 -37.54 -10.24 -44.26
CA ARG A 118 -38.73 -9.40 -44.34
C ARG A 118 -39.25 -9.07 -42.95
N VAL A 119 -39.57 -7.80 -42.70
CA VAL A 119 -40.24 -7.36 -41.47
C VAL A 119 -41.72 -7.73 -41.54
N ASN A 120 -42.22 -8.45 -40.53
CA ASN A 120 -43.62 -8.89 -40.45
C ASN A 120 -44.53 -7.81 -39.83
N LEU A 121 -44.54 -6.61 -40.41
CA LEU A 121 -45.39 -5.49 -39.99
C LEU A 121 -45.84 -4.69 -41.21
N SER A 122 -47.09 -4.22 -41.22
CA SER A 122 -47.55 -3.22 -42.20
C SER A 122 -47.34 -1.82 -41.61
N PHE A 123 -46.68 -0.94 -42.36
CA PHE A 123 -46.42 0.44 -41.93
C PHE A 123 -47.54 1.38 -42.39
N PRO A 124 -48.03 2.29 -41.53
CA PRO A 124 -48.94 3.34 -41.98
C PRO A 124 -48.20 4.36 -42.86
N ALA A 125 -48.92 5.29 -43.49
CA ALA A 125 -48.28 6.42 -44.15
C ALA A 125 -47.49 7.26 -43.12
N LEU A 126 -46.23 7.57 -43.41
CA LEU A 126 -45.32 8.23 -42.47
C LEU A 126 -45.01 9.65 -42.93
N SER A 127 -45.47 10.62 -42.14
CA SER A 127 -45.09 12.05 -42.30
C SER A 127 -43.73 12.38 -41.66
N SER A 128 -43.20 11.46 -40.86
CA SER A 128 -41.87 11.51 -40.28
C SER A 128 -41.45 10.09 -39.94
N VAL A 129 -40.17 9.77 -40.13
CA VAL A 129 -39.64 8.44 -39.86
C VAL A 129 -38.25 8.52 -39.27
N SER A 130 -37.94 7.60 -38.36
CA SER A 130 -36.56 7.29 -37.98
C SER A 130 -36.34 5.80 -38.03
N VAL A 131 -35.21 5.36 -38.59
CA VAL A 131 -34.79 3.96 -38.65
C VAL A 131 -33.40 3.88 -38.06
N CYS A 132 -33.24 3.14 -36.96
CA CYS A 132 -31.96 2.83 -36.36
C CYS A 132 -31.66 1.35 -36.51
N VAL A 133 -30.42 0.99 -36.85
CA VAL A 133 -29.98 -0.38 -37.08
C VAL A 133 -28.51 -0.51 -36.73
N ARG A 134 -28.10 -1.68 -36.25
CA ARG A 134 -26.69 -2.02 -36.09
C ARG A 134 -26.24 -2.96 -37.18
N VAL A 135 -25.14 -2.63 -37.83
CA VAL A 135 -24.59 -3.41 -38.95
C VAL A 135 -23.15 -3.78 -38.69
N GLN A 136 -22.81 -5.01 -39.03
CA GLN A 136 -21.45 -5.50 -39.14
C GLN A 136 -21.21 -5.77 -40.62
N TRP A 137 -20.33 -5.00 -41.26
CA TRP A 137 -20.06 -5.11 -42.70
C TRP A 137 -18.99 -6.18 -42.98
N ASP A 138 -19.14 -6.95 -44.06
CA ASP A 138 -18.10 -7.90 -44.48
C ASP A 138 -16.93 -7.15 -45.16
N ILE A 139 -15.74 -7.26 -44.56
CA ILE A 139 -14.55 -6.52 -44.98
C ILE A 139 -14.09 -6.83 -46.41
N GLU A 140 -14.42 -8.01 -46.95
CA GLU A 140 -14.01 -8.41 -48.30
C GLU A 140 -14.96 -7.87 -49.38
N TRP A 141 -16.15 -7.38 -48.98
CA TRP A 141 -17.17 -6.93 -49.91
C TRP A 141 -17.09 -5.44 -50.22
N THR A 142 -16.82 -5.11 -51.49
CA THR A 142 -16.52 -3.75 -51.96
C THR A 142 -17.57 -3.12 -52.87
N GLU A 143 -18.54 -3.91 -53.35
CA GLU A 143 -19.62 -3.44 -54.21
C GLU A 143 -20.72 -2.74 -53.39
N VAL A 144 -21.67 -2.13 -54.10
CA VAL A 144 -22.84 -1.50 -53.47
C VAL A 144 -23.72 -2.56 -52.80
N SER A 145 -24.09 -2.32 -51.55
CA SER A 145 -25.01 -3.17 -50.79
C SER A 145 -26.11 -2.37 -50.12
N THR A 146 -27.32 -2.90 -50.14
CA THR A 146 -28.47 -2.29 -49.47
C THR A 146 -28.66 -2.87 -48.07
N ILE A 147 -28.58 -2.02 -47.04
CA ILE A 147 -28.80 -2.41 -45.64
C ILE A 147 -30.29 -2.70 -45.43
N PHE A 148 -31.15 -1.78 -45.86
CA PHE A 148 -32.59 -1.96 -45.88
C PHE A 148 -33.25 -1.20 -47.03
N SER A 149 -34.38 -1.72 -47.50
CA SER A 149 -35.23 -1.09 -48.50
C SER A 149 -36.71 -1.19 -48.08
N TYR A 150 -37.45 -0.12 -48.32
CA TYR A 150 -38.89 -0.05 -48.12
C TYR A 150 -39.57 0.33 -49.45
N ALA A 151 -40.44 -0.57 -49.91
CA ALA A 151 -41.19 -0.44 -51.14
C ALA A 151 -42.69 -0.38 -50.84
N SER A 152 -43.41 0.56 -51.46
CA SER A 152 -44.88 0.58 -51.45
C SER A 152 -45.43 -0.13 -52.70
N PRO A 153 -46.73 -0.50 -52.73
CA PRO A 153 -47.34 -1.13 -53.91
C PRO A 153 -47.25 -0.31 -55.20
N VAL A 154 -47.05 1.01 -55.08
CA VAL A 154 -47.05 1.96 -56.20
C VAL A 154 -45.62 2.42 -56.56
N PHE A 155 -44.68 2.31 -55.62
CA PHE A 155 -43.33 2.84 -55.78
C PHE A 155 -42.32 2.08 -54.95
N THR A 156 -41.26 1.59 -55.58
CA THR A 156 -40.31 0.63 -54.97
C THR A 156 -39.23 1.30 -54.12
N ASN A 157 -38.76 2.49 -54.50
CA ASN A 157 -37.65 3.18 -53.83
C ASN A 157 -38.18 4.26 -52.88
N GLU A 158 -39.19 3.93 -52.06
CA GLU A 158 -39.80 4.91 -51.15
C GLU A 158 -38.82 5.37 -50.07
N PHE A 159 -38.14 4.42 -49.40
CA PHE A 159 -37.16 4.73 -48.36
C PHE A 159 -36.10 3.62 -48.28
N GLN A 160 -34.82 3.95 -48.45
CA GLN A 160 -33.75 2.95 -48.55
C GLN A 160 -32.42 3.50 -48.07
N LEU A 161 -31.61 2.65 -47.43
CA LEU A 161 -30.24 2.95 -47.03
C LEU A 161 -29.28 1.93 -47.64
N ARG A 162 -28.27 2.42 -48.34
CA ARG A 162 -27.23 1.60 -48.97
C ARG A 162 -25.83 2.12 -48.68
N GLY A 163 -24.85 1.25 -48.81
CA GLY A 163 -23.44 1.53 -48.59
C GLY A 163 -22.56 1.06 -49.74
N GLN A 164 -21.40 1.69 -49.92
CA GLN A 164 -20.35 1.27 -50.85
C GLN A 164 -18.98 1.61 -50.28
N VAL A 165 -17.94 0.84 -50.63
CA VAL A 165 -16.57 1.08 -50.13
C VAL A 165 -15.89 2.19 -50.95
N ASP A 166 -15.17 3.11 -50.29
CA ASP A 166 -14.33 4.13 -50.93
C ASP A 166 -12.85 3.70 -51.08
N MET A 167 -12.04 4.57 -51.70
CA MET A 167 -10.60 4.30 -51.92
C MET A 167 -9.76 4.29 -50.63
N GLN A 168 -10.29 4.81 -49.53
CA GLN A 168 -9.69 4.83 -48.19
C GLN A 168 -10.28 3.76 -47.26
N GLU A 169 -10.96 2.74 -47.80
CA GLU A 169 -11.59 1.65 -47.05
C GLU A 169 -12.68 2.11 -46.06
N HIS A 170 -13.42 3.18 -46.39
CA HIS A 170 -14.64 3.56 -45.65
C HIS A 170 -15.90 3.09 -46.36
N ILE A 171 -16.92 2.71 -45.60
CA ILE A 171 -18.27 2.50 -46.12
C ILE A 171 -18.97 3.86 -46.23
N LEU A 172 -19.16 4.35 -47.45
CA LEU A 172 -19.95 5.53 -47.74
C LEU A 172 -21.44 5.16 -47.78
N LEU A 173 -22.26 5.86 -47.00
CA LEU A 173 -23.70 5.68 -46.91
C LEU A 173 -24.45 6.67 -47.81
N ALA A 174 -25.50 6.18 -48.48
CA ALA A 174 -26.46 7.00 -49.21
C ALA A 174 -27.89 6.64 -48.80
N LEU A 175 -28.66 7.67 -48.47
CA LEU A 175 -30.07 7.58 -48.16
C LEU A 175 -30.89 7.90 -49.41
N ILE A 176 -31.91 7.11 -49.69
CA ILE A 176 -32.85 7.32 -50.80
C ILE A 176 -34.22 7.58 -50.20
N ILE A 177 -34.84 8.69 -50.62
CA ILE A 177 -36.17 9.10 -50.18
C ILE A 177 -36.98 9.46 -51.41
N HIS A 178 -38.13 8.81 -51.60
CA HIS A 178 -38.98 8.97 -52.79
C HIS A 178 -38.22 8.82 -54.12
N GLY A 179 -37.25 7.90 -54.18
CA GLY A 179 -36.44 7.58 -55.36
C GLY A 179 -35.33 8.58 -55.66
N LYS A 180 -35.15 9.63 -54.85
CA LYS A 180 -34.04 10.57 -54.98
C LYS A 180 -32.81 10.06 -54.22
N HIS A 181 -31.69 9.95 -54.92
CA HIS A 181 -30.41 9.55 -54.33
C HIS A 181 -29.73 10.75 -53.65
N LEU A 182 -29.58 10.68 -52.33
CA LEU A 182 -28.80 11.65 -51.57
C LEU A 182 -27.29 11.32 -51.67
N PRO A 183 -26.41 12.32 -51.53
CA PRO A 183 -24.98 12.14 -51.76
C PRO A 183 -24.32 11.22 -50.72
N TYR A 184 -23.29 10.49 -51.16
CA TYR A 184 -22.43 9.66 -50.32
C TYR A 184 -21.47 10.51 -49.49
N LYS A 185 -21.95 11.05 -48.35
CA LYS A 185 -21.12 11.87 -47.44
C LYS A 185 -20.95 11.27 -46.05
N ALA A 186 -21.97 10.58 -45.52
CA ALA A 186 -21.84 9.88 -44.25
C ALA A 186 -21.00 8.61 -44.45
N SER A 187 -20.09 8.32 -43.52
CA SER A 187 -19.25 7.11 -43.60
C SER A 187 -18.85 6.54 -42.25
N PHE A 188 -18.47 5.25 -42.26
CA PHE A 188 -17.78 4.54 -41.18
C PHE A 188 -16.65 3.67 -41.75
N GLN A 189 -15.75 3.19 -40.89
CA GLN A 189 -14.60 2.40 -41.30
C GLN A 189 -15.00 0.97 -41.66
N ASN A 190 -14.43 0.39 -42.72
CA ASN A 190 -14.67 -1.01 -43.06
C ASN A 190 -13.79 -1.95 -42.20
N ASP A 191 -14.06 -2.01 -40.89
CA ASP A 191 -13.23 -2.70 -39.90
C ASP A 191 -13.80 -4.06 -39.44
N GLY A 192 -14.97 -4.45 -39.94
CA GLY A 192 -15.67 -5.67 -39.54
C GLY A 192 -16.30 -5.60 -38.15
N MET A 193 -16.40 -4.43 -37.53
CA MET A 193 -17.03 -4.19 -36.25
C MET A 193 -18.52 -3.80 -36.40
N TRP A 194 -19.22 -3.72 -35.26
CA TRP A 194 -20.62 -3.27 -35.22
C TRP A 194 -20.69 -1.75 -35.22
N HIS A 195 -21.39 -1.18 -36.21
CA HIS A 195 -21.71 0.24 -36.28
C HIS A 195 -23.20 0.48 -36.10
N HIS A 196 -23.55 1.48 -35.30
CA HIS A 196 -24.94 1.91 -35.09
C HIS A 196 -25.29 3.03 -36.06
N ILE A 197 -26.24 2.77 -36.96
CA ILE A 197 -26.64 3.72 -38.00
C ILE A 197 -28.09 4.10 -37.77
N CYS A 198 -28.37 5.40 -37.66
CA CYS A 198 -29.73 5.92 -37.64
C CYS A 198 -29.95 6.89 -38.79
N VAL A 199 -31.10 6.80 -39.44
CA VAL A 199 -31.54 7.78 -40.43
C VAL A 199 -32.87 8.38 -40.03
N THR A 200 -33.03 9.68 -40.24
CA THR A 200 -34.24 10.42 -39.85
C THR A 200 -34.74 11.24 -41.02
N TRP A 201 -36.05 11.40 -41.16
CA TRP A 201 -36.67 12.28 -42.14
C TRP A 201 -37.97 12.91 -41.62
N HIS A 202 -38.22 14.16 -42.01
CA HIS A 202 -39.43 14.91 -41.64
C HIS A 202 -40.05 15.63 -42.85
N ARG A 203 -41.34 15.37 -43.12
CA ARG A 203 -42.06 15.93 -44.29
C ARG A 203 -42.16 17.45 -44.30
N ARG A 204 -42.47 18.11 -43.16
CA ARG A 204 -42.81 19.55 -43.18
C ARG A 204 -41.59 20.43 -43.48
N SER A 205 -40.43 20.04 -42.97
CA SER A 205 -39.18 20.77 -43.21
C SER A 205 -38.38 20.19 -44.37
N GLY A 206 -38.62 18.93 -44.74
CA GLY A 206 -37.79 18.21 -45.71
C GLY A 206 -36.46 17.76 -45.14
N ASP A 207 -36.25 17.94 -43.84
CA ASP A 207 -34.97 17.66 -43.19
C ASP A 207 -34.74 16.16 -43.08
N TRP A 208 -33.53 15.75 -43.42
CA TRP A 208 -33.03 14.40 -43.21
C TRP A 208 -31.64 14.43 -42.57
N ALA A 209 -31.31 13.36 -41.86
CA ALA A 209 -29.99 13.18 -41.29
C ALA A 209 -29.59 11.71 -41.27
N ILE A 210 -28.28 11.47 -41.39
CA ILE A 210 -27.65 10.16 -41.20
C ILE A 210 -26.71 10.29 -40.00
N TYR A 211 -26.93 9.43 -39.01
CA TYR A 211 -26.12 9.30 -37.82
C TYR A 211 -25.37 7.97 -37.88
N VAL A 212 -24.13 7.99 -37.47
CA VAL A 212 -23.24 6.82 -37.38
C VAL A 212 -22.58 6.88 -36.00
N ASP A 213 -22.71 5.80 -35.24
CA ASP A 213 -22.19 5.63 -33.88
C ASP A 213 -22.58 6.78 -32.94
N GLY A 214 -23.84 7.21 -33.04
CA GLY A 214 -24.40 8.31 -32.25
C GLY A 214 -24.07 9.72 -32.78
N ILE A 215 -23.18 9.83 -33.77
CA ILE A 215 -22.72 11.12 -34.31
C ILE A 215 -23.45 11.41 -35.62
N LYS A 216 -23.98 12.64 -35.75
CA LYS A 216 -24.57 13.12 -37.01
C LYS A 216 -23.47 13.31 -38.06
N LYS A 217 -23.43 12.46 -39.09
CA LYS A 217 -22.40 12.48 -40.14
C LYS A 217 -22.83 13.23 -41.40
N ASP A 218 -24.12 13.21 -41.70
CA ASP A 218 -24.67 13.95 -42.84
C ASP A 218 -26.06 14.48 -42.52
N MET A 219 -26.43 15.58 -43.17
CA MET A 219 -27.75 16.17 -43.07
C MET A 219 -28.05 17.05 -44.28
N GLY A 220 -29.34 17.21 -44.56
CA GLY A 220 -29.81 18.10 -45.59
C GLY A 220 -31.29 18.41 -45.42
N SER A 221 -31.79 19.25 -46.31
CA SER A 221 -33.20 19.62 -46.37
C SER A 221 -33.60 19.67 -47.84
N ASP A 222 -34.71 19.02 -48.18
CA ASP A 222 -35.21 18.95 -49.55
C ASP A 222 -36.63 19.50 -49.65
N THR A 223 -36.81 20.57 -50.43
CA THR A 223 -38.09 21.27 -50.57
C THR A 223 -39.03 20.65 -51.62
N ASP A 224 -38.56 19.67 -52.39
CA ASP A 224 -39.29 19.14 -53.56
C ASP A 224 -40.36 18.09 -53.22
N ASN A 225 -40.42 17.57 -51.99
CA ASN A 225 -41.26 16.42 -51.65
C ASN A 225 -42.22 16.68 -50.48
N SER A 226 -43.47 17.06 -50.80
CA SER A 226 -44.53 17.35 -49.83
C SER A 226 -45.42 16.15 -49.46
N ARG A 227 -45.10 14.93 -49.95
CA ARG A 227 -45.89 13.71 -49.70
C ARG A 227 -45.32 12.88 -48.55
N ASP A 228 -46.19 12.11 -47.90
CA ASP A 228 -45.79 11.09 -46.91
C ASP A 228 -45.07 9.94 -47.59
N ILE A 229 -44.18 9.26 -46.87
CA ILE A 229 -43.73 7.92 -47.24
C ILE A 229 -44.98 7.03 -47.24
N LEU A 230 -45.24 6.37 -48.35
CA LEU A 230 -46.49 5.64 -48.55
C LEU A 230 -46.60 4.44 -47.60
N GLY A 231 -47.80 4.22 -47.06
CA GLY A 231 -48.10 3.07 -46.20
C GLY A 231 -48.29 1.76 -46.97
N ASP A 232 -48.57 0.69 -46.24
CA ASP A 232 -48.83 -0.66 -46.73
C ASP A 232 -47.68 -1.26 -47.56
N GLY A 233 -46.45 -0.80 -47.28
CA GLY A 233 -45.24 -1.25 -47.94
C GLY A 233 -44.60 -2.50 -47.33
N ILE A 234 -43.58 -3.03 -48.02
CA ILE A 234 -42.76 -4.15 -47.60
C ILE A 234 -41.37 -3.62 -47.24
N PHE A 235 -40.96 -3.87 -46.00
CA PHE A 235 -39.63 -3.56 -45.50
C PHE A 235 -38.74 -4.80 -45.55
N ILE A 236 -37.65 -4.73 -46.33
CA ILE A 236 -36.68 -5.79 -46.55
C ILE A 236 -35.30 -5.38 -46.00
N LEU A 237 -34.64 -6.30 -45.32
CA LEU A 237 -33.25 -6.21 -44.90
C LEU A 237 -32.34 -6.99 -45.86
N GLY A 238 -31.21 -6.36 -46.19
CA GLY A 238 -30.11 -6.96 -46.93
C GLY A 238 -30.27 -7.07 -48.44
N GLN A 239 -31.30 -6.44 -49.01
CA GLN A 239 -31.52 -6.39 -50.47
C GLN A 239 -32.21 -5.09 -50.90
N ASP A 240 -31.88 -4.64 -52.10
CA ASP A 240 -32.64 -3.63 -52.85
C ASP A 240 -33.88 -4.24 -53.51
N GLN A 241 -34.97 -3.48 -53.61
CA GLN A 241 -36.24 -3.93 -54.18
C GLN A 241 -36.50 -3.21 -55.52
N ASP A 242 -36.25 -3.87 -56.66
CA ASP A 242 -36.64 -3.32 -57.97
C ASP A 242 -38.12 -3.58 -58.32
N SER A 243 -38.81 -4.39 -57.52
CA SER A 243 -40.25 -4.61 -57.59
C SER A 243 -40.83 -4.76 -56.19
N PHE A 244 -42.14 -4.56 -56.03
CA PHE A 244 -42.80 -4.66 -54.73
C PHE A 244 -42.62 -6.06 -54.13
N GLY A 245 -41.74 -6.18 -53.12
CA GLY A 245 -41.42 -7.43 -52.43
C GLY A 245 -40.54 -8.43 -53.22
N GLY A 246 -39.82 -8.00 -54.26
CA GLY A 246 -38.96 -8.91 -55.04
C GLY A 246 -38.06 -8.22 -56.07
N ASN A 247 -37.46 -9.03 -56.95
CA ASN A 247 -36.45 -8.61 -57.94
C ASN A 247 -35.23 -7.95 -57.25
N PHE A 248 -34.52 -8.74 -56.45
CA PHE A 248 -33.42 -8.26 -55.61
C PHE A 248 -32.09 -8.16 -56.38
N THR A 249 -31.36 -7.06 -56.23
CA THR A 249 -30.17 -6.75 -57.06
C THR A 249 -28.90 -6.37 -56.27
N GLU A 250 -29.02 -5.74 -55.11
CA GLU A 250 -27.88 -5.24 -54.29
C GLU A 250 -27.79 -5.97 -52.92
N PRO A 251 -27.22 -7.20 -52.86
CA PRO A 251 -27.17 -8.01 -51.65
C PRO A 251 -26.21 -7.45 -50.60
N PHE A 252 -26.61 -7.49 -49.33
CA PHE A 252 -25.75 -7.21 -48.18
C PHE A 252 -25.06 -8.47 -47.66
N TYR A 253 -23.80 -8.32 -47.24
CA TYR A 253 -23.03 -9.36 -46.56
C TYR A 253 -22.49 -8.86 -45.24
N GLY A 254 -22.55 -9.71 -44.22
CA GLY A 254 -22.22 -9.38 -42.85
C GLY A 254 -23.37 -9.70 -41.91
N ALA A 255 -23.56 -8.92 -40.85
CA ALA A 255 -24.63 -9.15 -39.88
C ALA A 255 -25.44 -7.88 -39.56
N ILE A 256 -26.71 -8.07 -39.22
CA ILE A 256 -27.63 -6.99 -38.84
C ILE A 256 -28.29 -7.34 -37.49
N THR A 257 -28.40 -6.35 -36.61
CA THR A 257 -29.13 -6.46 -35.35
C THR A 257 -29.77 -5.12 -34.97
N ASP A 258 -30.60 -5.13 -33.93
CA ASP A 258 -31.14 -3.94 -33.27
C ASP A 258 -31.86 -2.94 -34.21
N LEU A 259 -32.57 -3.46 -35.23
CA LEU A 259 -33.43 -2.63 -36.09
C LEU A 259 -34.65 -2.13 -35.32
N ASN A 260 -34.80 -0.82 -35.24
CA ASN A 260 -35.94 -0.14 -34.64
C ASN A 260 -36.45 0.98 -35.56
N VAL A 261 -37.77 1.14 -35.65
CA VAL A 261 -38.42 2.11 -36.54
C VAL A 261 -39.42 2.96 -35.76
N TRP A 262 -39.40 4.28 -35.94
CA TRP A 262 -40.31 5.23 -35.29
C TRP A 262 -41.09 6.06 -36.32
N ASN A 263 -42.28 6.53 -35.95
CA ASN A 263 -43.12 7.43 -36.74
C ASN A 263 -42.81 8.93 -36.49
N MET A 264 -41.63 9.23 -35.94
CA MET A 264 -41.15 10.57 -35.64
C MET A 264 -39.69 10.71 -36.08
N SER A 265 -39.23 11.94 -36.27
CA SER A 265 -37.82 12.25 -36.48
C SER A 265 -37.12 12.36 -35.14
N LEU A 266 -36.23 11.41 -34.83
CA LEU A 266 -35.41 11.42 -33.63
C LEU A 266 -34.38 12.55 -33.71
N ASP A 267 -34.13 13.20 -32.58
CA ASP A 267 -33.04 14.16 -32.46
C ASP A 267 -31.71 13.47 -32.09
N THR A 268 -30.63 14.24 -32.04
CA THR A 268 -29.30 13.74 -31.70
C THR A 268 -29.27 13.05 -30.32
N ARG A 269 -30.07 13.49 -29.34
CA ARG A 269 -30.06 12.93 -27.97
C ARG A 269 -30.70 11.55 -27.93
N HIS A 270 -31.80 11.36 -28.66
CA HIS A 270 -32.41 10.05 -28.79
C HIS A 270 -31.44 9.07 -29.45
N VAL A 271 -30.78 9.49 -30.54
CA VAL A 271 -29.84 8.63 -31.28
C VAL A 271 -28.59 8.28 -30.46
N THR A 272 -28.03 9.22 -29.69
CA THR A 272 -26.90 8.92 -28.79
C THR A 272 -27.30 7.98 -27.66
N THR A 273 -28.53 8.10 -27.12
CA THR A 273 -29.06 7.18 -26.11
C THR A 273 -29.16 5.74 -26.63
N LEU A 274 -29.68 5.57 -27.85
CA LEU A 274 -29.78 4.27 -28.50
C LEU A 274 -28.39 3.68 -28.82
N ASN A 275 -27.42 4.52 -29.20
CA ASN A 275 -26.05 4.08 -29.45
C ASN A 275 -25.39 3.44 -28.22
N VAL A 276 -25.73 3.90 -27.01
CA VAL A 276 -25.23 3.32 -25.76
C VAL A 276 -26.12 2.19 -25.20
N CYS A 277 -27.02 1.64 -26.03
CA CYS A 277 -27.93 0.55 -25.70
C CYS A 277 -28.95 0.85 -24.59
N LEU A 278 -29.31 2.12 -24.41
CA LEU A 278 -30.36 2.53 -23.49
C LEU A 278 -31.69 2.72 -24.23
N ALA A 279 -32.79 2.37 -23.56
CA ALA A 279 -34.13 2.61 -24.09
C ALA A 279 -34.47 4.11 -24.03
N ILE A 280 -35.19 4.59 -25.04
CA ILE A 280 -35.82 5.91 -25.04
C ILE A 280 -37.29 5.78 -24.61
N ASN A 281 -37.89 6.88 -24.11
CA ASN A 281 -39.28 6.88 -23.64
C ASN A 281 -40.31 6.76 -24.78
N GLU A 282 -39.90 7.00 -26.02
CA GLU A 282 -40.77 6.98 -27.19
C GLU A 282 -40.89 5.55 -27.75
N GLU A 283 -42.12 5.04 -27.86
CA GLU A 283 -42.39 3.69 -28.33
C GLU A 283 -42.10 3.54 -29.84
N PRO A 284 -41.29 2.54 -30.26
CA PRO A 284 -41.07 2.27 -31.68
C PRO A 284 -42.34 1.70 -32.35
N LEU A 285 -42.54 2.03 -33.63
CA LEU A 285 -43.48 1.29 -34.49
C LEU A 285 -43.06 -0.17 -34.67
N PHE A 286 -41.74 -0.40 -34.76
CA PHE A 286 -41.16 -1.73 -34.85
C PHE A 286 -39.94 -1.81 -33.95
N SER A 287 -39.85 -2.90 -33.19
CA SER A 287 -38.68 -3.22 -32.36
C SER A 287 -38.05 -4.55 -32.78
N TRP A 288 -36.72 -4.60 -32.69
CA TRP A 288 -35.95 -5.76 -33.09
C TRP A 288 -36.35 -7.03 -32.35
N SER A 289 -36.70 -8.05 -33.11
CA SER A 289 -36.90 -9.42 -32.62
C SER A 289 -36.81 -10.36 -33.82
N PRO A 290 -35.93 -11.38 -33.81
CA PRO A 290 -35.87 -12.36 -34.90
C PRO A 290 -37.21 -13.03 -35.18
N LYS A 291 -38.07 -13.16 -34.15
CA LYS A 291 -39.43 -13.74 -34.28
C LYS A 291 -40.38 -12.87 -35.10
N HIS A 292 -40.10 -11.58 -35.26
CA HIS A 292 -40.89 -10.65 -36.05
C HIS A 292 -40.36 -10.52 -37.49
N LEU A 293 -39.40 -11.36 -37.88
CA LEU A 293 -38.82 -11.39 -39.21
C LEU A 293 -39.15 -12.71 -39.91
N SER A 294 -39.41 -12.64 -41.21
CA SER A 294 -39.44 -13.81 -42.09
C SER A 294 -38.13 -13.83 -42.89
N SER A 295 -37.18 -14.66 -42.50
CA SER A 295 -35.85 -14.76 -43.11
C SER A 295 -35.77 -15.82 -44.21
N HIS A 296 -34.98 -15.55 -45.24
CA HIS A 296 -34.62 -16.54 -46.24
C HIS A 296 -33.79 -17.69 -45.60
N PRO A 297 -33.94 -18.97 -46.01
CA PRO A 297 -33.28 -20.12 -45.36
C PRO A 297 -31.76 -20.06 -45.29
N VAL A 298 -31.13 -19.21 -46.11
CA VAL A 298 -29.68 -19.02 -46.14
C VAL A 298 -29.17 -18.13 -45.00
N ILE A 299 -30.05 -17.29 -44.42
CA ILE A 299 -29.72 -16.44 -43.28
C ILE A 299 -29.63 -17.29 -42.01
N LYS A 300 -28.60 -17.06 -41.20
CA LYS A 300 -28.42 -17.73 -39.90
C LYS A 300 -28.62 -16.75 -38.76
N GLU A 301 -29.35 -17.17 -37.73
CA GLU A 301 -29.37 -16.44 -36.46
C GLU A 301 -28.07 -16.69 -35.70
N VAL A 302 -27.45 -15.63 -35.22
CA VAL A 302 -26.21 -15.64 -34.44
C VAL A 302 -26.38 -14.77 -33.19
N GLN A 303 -25.56 -15.01 -32.17
CA GLN A 303 -25.51 -14.14 -30.99
C GLN A 303 -24.43 -13.09 -31.21
N ALA A 304 -24.82 -11.81 -31.25
CA ALA A 304 -23.91 -10.68 -31.33
C ALA A 304 -23.58 -10.19 -29.92
N GLN A 305 -22.29 -10.04 -29.63
CA GLN A 305 -21.84 -9.31 -28.45
C GLN A 305 -21.66 -7.85 -28.86
N LEU A 306 -22.53 -6.99 -28.35
CA LEU A 306 -22.42 -5.56 -28.56
C LEU A 306 -21.75 -4.94 -27.36
N PHE A 307 -20.71 -4.14 -27.62
CA PHE A 307 -20.18 -3.22 -26.64
C PHE A 307 -21.22 -2.13 -26.43
N CYS A 308 -21.87 -2.20 -25.29
CA CYS A 308 -22.74 -1.17 -24.81
C CYS A 308 -21.93 -0.44 -23.74
N PRO A 309 -21.60 0.84 -23.94
CA PRO A 309 -20.97 1.66 -22.91
C PRO A 309 -21.95 1.90 -21.74
N ALA A 310 -22.46 0.82 -21.12
CA ALA A 310 -23.36 0.79 -19.99
C ALA A 310 -22.58 1.08 -18.71
N ASP A 311 -21.94 2.25 -18.72
CA ASP A 311 -21.64 3.17 -17.61
C ASP A 311 -20.74 4.33 -18.10
N LEU A 312 -20.58 4.51 -19.42
CA LEU A 312 -20.09 5.75 -19.99
C LEU A 312 -21.30 6.62 -20.34
N GLN A 313 -21.57 7.53 -19.41
CA GLN A 313 -22.44 8.70 -19.51
C GLN A 313 -23.92 8.57 -19.09
N GLN A 314 -24.16 8.33 -17.80
CA GLN A 314 -25.17 9.14 -17.08
C GLN A 314 -24.78 10.64 -16.97
N VAL A 315 -23.66 11.04 -17.57
CA VAL A 315 -22.96 12.32 -17.35
C VAL A 315 -23.26 13.35 -18.46
N GLY A 316 -23.66 12.94 -19.66
CA GLY A 316 -23.95 13.83 -20.79
C GLY A 316 -25.44 13.93 -21.20
N LEU A 317 -26.27 12.96 -20.81
CA LEU A 317 -27.61 12.80 -21.40
C LEU A 317 -28.76 13.50 -20.65
N GLN A 318 -28.56 13.99 -19.43
CA GLN A 318 -29.56 14.81 -18.74
C GLN A 318 -29.33 16.32 -18.91
N GLY A 319 -28.18 16.79 -19.40
CA GLY A 319 -27.78 18.20 -19.19
C GLY A 319 -27.22 18.40 -17.78
N CYS A 320 -26.60 19.54 -17.53
CA CYS A 320 -26.03 19.86 -16.23
C CYS A 320 -27.10 20.46 -15.32
N ARG A 321 -27.10 20.05 -14.04
CA ARG A 321 -28.11 20.48 -13.06
C ARG A 321 -27.88 21.95 -12.73
N MET A 322 -28.93 22.76 -12.86
CA MET A 322 -28.91 24.16 -12.47
C MET A 322 -30.07 24.48 -11.53
N LEU A 323 -29.85 25.44 -10.64
CA LEU A 323 -30.92 25.99 -9.82
C LEU A 323 -31.59 27.14 -10.59
N GLN A 324 -32.86 26.98 -10.97
CA GLN A 324 -33.61 27.98 -11.75
C GLN A 324 -34.26 29.05 -10.86
N SER A 325 -34.79 28.65 -9.70
CA SER A 325 -35.51 29.56 -8.79
C SER A 325 -35.47 29.04 -7.35
N TRP A 326 -35.39 29.97 -6.38
CA TRP A 326 -35.29 29.71 -4.94
C TRP A 326 -36.43 30.37 -4.13
N SER A 327 -37.64 30.36 -4.68
CA SER A 327 -38.84 30.91 -4.01
C SER A 327 -39.18 30.15 -2.70
N ALA A 328 -40.08 30.69 -1.88
CA ALA A 328 -40.46 30.13 -0.56
C ALA A 328 -41.12 28.73 -0.60
N GLN A 329 -41.28 28.12 -1.78
CA GLN A 329 -41.92 26.82 -1.99
C GLN A 329 -41.00 25.94 -2.85
N LEU A 330 -40.14 25.15 -2.19
CA LEU A 330 -39.16 24.18 -2.72
C LEU A 330 -38.20 24.65 -3.84
N PRO A 331 -36.93 24.18 -3.87
CA PRO A 331 -36.02 24.49 -4.96
C PRO A 331 -36.51 23.94 -6.30
N VAL A 332 -36.51 24.79 -7.33
CA VAL A 332 -36.77 24.37 -8.71
C VAL A 332 -35.43 24.10 -9.39
N PHE A 333 -35.11 22.83 -9.56
CA PHE A 333 -33.95 22.38 -10.33
C PHE A 333 -34.33 22.19 -11.80
N GLY A 334 -33.46 22.65 -12.68
CA GLY A 334 -33.55 22.47 -14.13
C GLY A 334 -32.31 21.79 -14.69
N LEU A 335 -32.36 21.49 -15.99
CA LEU A 335 -31.26 20.94 -16.75
C LEU A 335 -30.92 21.92 -17.88
N ALA A 336 -29.65 22.27 -18.01
CA ALA A 336 -29.12 23.14 -19.06
C ALA A 336 -28.01 22.44 -19.84
N ASP A 337 -27.60 23.00 -20.99
CA ASP A 337 -26.45 22.47 -21.71
C ASP A 337 -25.19 22.67 -20.85
N CYS A 338 -24.38 21.64 -20.68
CA CYS A 338 -23.17 21.75 -19.86
C CYS A 338 -22.15 22.76 -20.41
N PHE A 339 -22.28 23.14 -21.68
CA PHE A 339 -21.52 24.22 -22.31
C PHE A 339 -22.07 25.62 -22.05
N ASP A 340 -23.27 25.74 -21.47
CA ASP A 340 -23.83 27.03 -21.09
C ASP A 340 -22.93 27.70 -20.04
N GLN A 341 -22.84 29.02 -20.11
CA GLN A 341 -22.03 29.79 -19.18
C GLN A 341 -22.90 30.30 -18.03
N LEU A 342 -22.78 29.67 -16.86
CA LEU A 342 -23.52 30.06 -15.65
C LEU A 342 -22.59 30.33 -14.46
N PRO A 343 -22.97 31.24 -13.56
CA PRO A 343 -22.32 31.42 -12.26
C PRO A 343 -22.54 30.19 -11.37
N PHE A 344 -21.76 30.09 -10.29
CA PHE A 344 -21.76 28.87 -9.46
C PHE A 344 -21.36 29.13 -8.01
N ILE A 345 -21.70 28.19 -7.12
CA ILE A 345 -21.35 28.25 -5.70
C ILE A 345 -20.38 27.11 -5.36
N CYS A 346 -19.23 27.47 -4.81
CA CYS A 346 -18.30 26.51 -4.21
C CYS A 346 -18.60 26.32 -2.72
N THR A 347 -18.41 25.10 -2.25
CA THR A 347 -18.69 24.64 -0.89
C THR A 347 -17.46 23.95 -0.31
N SER A 348 -17.13 24.28 0.93
CA SER A 348 -16.04 23.62 1.68
C SER A 348 -16.37 23.59 3.18
N SER A 349 -15.64 22.81 3.97
CA SER A 349 -15.75 22.91 5.42
C SER A 349 -15.34 24.31 5.89
N ARG A 350 -15.98 24.79 6.96
CA ARG A 350 -15.71 26.08 7.58
C ARG A 350 -14.24 26.21 7.98
N GLU A 351 -13.68 25.18 8.61
CA GLU A 351 -12.28 25.14 9.05
C GLU A 351 -11.33 25.27 7.86
N ARG A 352 -11.56 24.51 6.78
CA ARG A 352 -10.76 24.56 5.56
C ARG A 352 -10.77 25.94 4.92
N TYR A 353 -11.95 26.57 4.80
CA TYR A 353 -12.08 27.91 4.24
C TYR A 353 -11.29 28.95 5.06
N LEU A 354 -11.47 28.96 6.38
CA LEU A 354 -10.77 29.90 7.28
C LEU A 354 -9.26 29.70 7.23
N LYS A 355 -8.80 28.45 7.18
CA LYS A 355 -7.38 28.15 7.05
C LYS A 355 -6.81 28.62 5.72
N MET A 356 -7.50 28.37 4.62
CA MET A 356 -7.09 28.83 3.29
C MET A 356 -7.04 30.36 3.21
N LYS A 357 -8.03 31.05 3.80
CA LYS A 357 -8.04 32.52 3.92
C LYS A 357 -6.82 33.01 4.72
N GLN A 358 -6.56 32.43 5.89
CA GLN A 358 -5.41 32.78 6.72
C GLN A 358 -4.08 32.62 5.98
N LEU A 359 -3.90 31.51 5.25
CA LEU A 359 -2.68 31.25 4.48
C LEU A 359 -2.50 32.29 3.37
N ARG A 360 -3.59 32.64 2.68
CA ARG A 360 -3.60 33.68 1.62
C ARG A 360 -3.24 35.05 2.18
N ASP A 361 -3.92 35.49 3.24
CA ASP A 361 -3.67 36.79 3.88
C ASP A 361 -2.23 36.90 4.43
N SER A 362 -1.70 35.79 4.96
CA SER A 362 -0.31 35.72 5.42
C SER A 362 0.70 35.85 4.27
N GLN A 363 0.40 35.25 3.11
CA GLN A 363 1.29 35.28 1.95
C GLN A 363 1.25 36.63 1.24
N ASP A 364 0.08 37.29 1.21
CA ASP A 364 -0.10 38.64 0.69
C ASP A 364 0.63 39.69 1.56
N SER A 365 0.63 39.51 2.89
CA SER A 365 1.30 40.43 3.82
C SER A 365 2.81 40.16 3.95
N GLN A 366 3.24 38.90 3.94
CA GLN A 366 4.65 38.50 4.04
C GLN A 366 4.94 37.32 3.09
N PRO A 367 5.32 37.60 1.83
CA PRO A 367 5.66 36.56 0.86
C PRO A 367 6.91 35.79 1.30
N THR A 368 6.90 34.48 1.09
CA THR A 368 8.04 33.59 1.33
C THR A 368 9.21 33.90 0.38
N ALA A 369 10.41 33.41 0.71
CA ALA A 369 11.57 33.54 -0.19
C ALA A 369 11.29 32.94 -1.58
N PHE A 370 10.59 31.80 -1.62
CA PHE A 370 10.13 31.16 -2.85
C PHE A 370 9.17 32.05 -3.63
N MET A 371 8.12 32.58 -2.99
CA MET A 371 7.15 33.46 -3.67
C MET A 371 7.78 34.76 -4.15
N ASN A 372 8.73 35.33 -3.41
CA ASN A 372 9.49 36.50 -3.87
C ASN A 372 10.27 36.23 -5.16
N LYS A 373 10.81 35.02 -5.33
CA LYS A 373 11.48 34.62 -6.58
C LYS A 373 10.49 34.46 -7.72
N ILE A 374 9.34 33.81 -7.50
CA ILE A 374 8.28 33.72 -8.51
C ILE A 374 7.83 35.10 -8.98
N MET A 375 7.59 36.03 -8.06
CA MET A 375 7.23 37.42 -8.40
C MET A 375 8.30 38.10 -9.25
N LYS A 376 9.58 37.87 -8.92
CA LYS A 376 10.72 38.42 -9.67
C LYS A 376 10.84 37.84 -11.09
N ILE A 377 10.65 36.53 -11.26
CA ILE A 377 10.76 35.86 -12.57
C ILE A 377 9.56 36.20 -13.46
N SER A 378 8.35 36.24 -12.88
CA SER A 378 7.11 36.54 -13.60
C SER A 378 6.90 38.02 -13.94
N ASN A 379 7.72 38.94 -13.39
CA ASN A 379 7.49 40.40 -13.43
C ASN A 379 6.12 40.83 -12.87
N ILE A 380 5.53 40.05 -11.95
CA ILE A 380 4.24 40.32 -11.32
C ILE A 380 4.48 40.89 -9.90
N THR A 381 3.80 41.98 -9.54
CA THR A 381 4.02 42.76 -8.31
C THR A 381 3.31 42.24 -7.06
N GLN A 382 2.48 41.21 -7.18
CA GLN A 382 1.78 40.55 -6.07
C GLN A 382 2.06 39.03 -6.11
N PRO A 383 1.91 38.29 -4.99
CA PRO A 383 2.10 36.84 -4.95
C PRO A 383 0.92 36.13 -5.64
N VAL A 384 0.79 36.33 -6.95
CA VAL A 384 -0.40 35.99 -7.73
C VAL A 384 -0.22 34.67 -8.48
N ILE A 385 -0.16 33.56 -7.72
CA ILE A 385 -0.67 32.27 -8.22
C ILE A 385 -2.19 32.17 -7.94
N VAL A 386 -2.72 33.04 -7.07
CA VAL A 386 -3.92 32.77 -6.28
C VAL A 386 -5.15 33.66 -6.61
N GLN A 387 -4.98 34.76 -7.37
CA GLN A 387 -6.08 35.71 -7.70
C GLN A 387 -6.44 35.82 -9.19
N HIS A 388 -5.56 35.47 -10.13
CA HIS A 388 -5.90 35.39 -11.57
C HIS A 388 -6.61 34.08 -11.95
N SER A 389 -7.19 33.38 -10.98
CA SER A 389 -7.92 32.11 -11.13
C SER A 389 -9.21 32.19 -11.94
N SER A 390 -9.54 33.33 -12.56
CA SER A 390 -10.69 33.44 -13.47
C SER A 390 -10.54 32.64 -14.78
N SER A 391 -9.42 31.93 -14.98
CA SER A 391 -9.29 30.59 -15.60
C SER A 391 -7.87 30.43 -16.13
N LEU A 392 -7.17 29.34 -15.79
CA LEU A 392 -6.14 28.79 -16.69
C LEU A 392 -6.89 28.25 -17.93
N SER A 393 -7.40 29.15 -18.77
CA SER A 393 -8.24 28.80 -19.92
C SER A 393 -7.44 28.24 -21.10
N SER A 394 -6.11 28.33 -21.06
CA SER A 394 -5.26 27.86 -22.14
C SER A 394 -4.02 27.12 -21.64
N LEU A 395 -3.62 26.13 -22.43
CA LEU A 395 -2.40 25.34 -22.27
C LEU A 395 -1.12 26.19 -22.16
N ALA A 396 -1.03 27.28 -22.93
CA ALA A 396 0.15 28.15 -22.94
C ALA A 396 0.37 28.86 -21.59
N HIS A 397 -0.71 29.37 -21.00
CA HIS A 397 -0.65 30.00 -19.66
C HIS A 397 -0.27 29.00 -18.58
N ALA A 398 -0.79 27.76 -18.66
CA ALA A 398 -0.44 26.69 -17.72
C ALA A 398 1.05 26.30 -17.82
N SER A 399 1.54 26.12 -19.05
CA SER A 399 2.94 25.80 -19.32
C SER A 399 3.88 26.89 -18.82
N ALA A 400 3.57 28.16 -19.05
CA ALA A 400 4.40 29.27 -18.59
C ALA A 400 4.49 29.33 -17.06
N LEU A 401 3.39 29.11 -16.33
CA LEU A 401 3.40 29.11 -14.87
C LEU A 401 4.16 27.92 -14.28
N LEU A 402 4.09 26.75 -14.92
CA LEU A 402 4.84 25.57 -14.52
C LEU A 402 6.34 25.78 -14.74
N ASP A 403 6.77 26.30 -15.90
CA ASP A 403 8.17 26.63 -16.19
C ASP A 403 8.74 27.64 -15.18
N ILE A 404 8.03 28.74 -14.91
CA ILE A 404 8.43 29.74 -13.89
C ILE A 404 8.58 29.09 -12.51
N SER A 405 7.68 28.17 -12.16
CA SER A 405 7.73 27.45 -10.88
C SER A 405 8.96 26.53 -10.81
N VAL A 406 9.29 25.82 -11.90
CA VAL A 406 10.48 24.97 -11.99
C VAL A 406 11.75 25.80 -11.87
N GLN A 407 11.85 26.94 -12.57
CA GLN A 407 13.00 27.84 -12.46
C GLN A 407 13.19 28.36 -11.03
N ALA A 408 12.11 28.75 -10.37
CA ALA A 408 12.16 29.18 -8.97
C ALA A 408 12.60 28.06 -8.01
N LEU A 409 12.22 26.80 -8.29
CA LEU A 409 12.62 25.63 -7.50
C LEU A 409 14.10 25.28 -7.71
N GLU A 410 14.59 25.30 -8.95
CA GLU A 410 15.99 25.02 -9.30
C GLU A 410 16.94 26.07 -8.69
N ASP A 411 16.54 27.35 -8.69
CA ASP A 411 17.29 28.44 -8.04
C ASP A 411 17.24 28.40 -6.50
N SER A 412 16.38 27.55 -5.92
CA SER A 412 16.15 27.45 -4.48
C SER A 412 16.77 26.21 -3.84
N GLN A 413 17.75 25.57 -4.49
CA GLN A 413 18.37 24.29 -4.04
C GLN A 413 18.88 24.21 -2.57
N GLN A 414 18.89 25.30 -1.80
CA GLN A 414 19.20 25.33 -0.36
C GLN A 414 18.08 25.85 0.56
N GLU A 415 16.97 26.38 0.01
CA GLU A 415 15.85 26.92 0.78
C GLU A 415 14.66 25.96 0.73
N GLU A 416 14.30 25.42 1.90
CA GLU A 416 13.16 24.51 2.04
C GLU A 416 11.81 25.21 1.78
N LEU A 417 10.97 24.59 0.95
CA LEU A 417 9.59 25.04 0.71
C LEU A 417 8.80 25.17 2.02
N GLN A 418 8.09 26.29 2.18
CA GLN A 418 7.18 26.50 3.30
C GLN A 418 5.82 25.85 3.04
N PRO A 419 5.02 25.54 4.09
CA PRO A 419 3.71 24.93 3.89
C PRO A 419 2.75 25.74 3.01
N THR A 420 2.82 27.08 3.06
CA THR A 420 2.06 28.00 2.18
C THR A 420 2.44 27.85 0.70
N ASP A 421 3.73 27.65 0.42
CA ASP A 421 4.25 27.44 -0.94
C ASP A 421 3.74 26.11 -1.49
N MET A 422 3.73 25.05 -0.66
CA MET A 422 3.20 23.74 -1.04
C MET A 422 1.73 23.82 -1.45
N VAL A 423 0.87 24.50 -0.66
CA VAL A 423 -0.55 24.67 -1.00
C VAL A 423 -0.73 25.37 -2.35
N SER A 424 0.07 26.42 -2.60
CA SER A 424 0.02 27.18 -3.86
C SER A 424 0.42 26.32 -5.07
N LEU A 425 1.46 25.49 -4.93
CA LEU A 425 1.91 24.59 -5.99
C LEU A 425 0.92 23.44 -6.23
N ILE A 426 0.32 22.87 -5.17
CA ILE A 426 -0.71 21.82 -5.31
C ILE A 426 -1.95 22.37 -6.02
N GLN A 427 -2.34 23.61 -5.71
CA GLN A 427 -3.41 24.31 -6.40
C GLN A 427 -3.07 24.53 -7.89
N LEU A 428 -1.84 24.94 -8.21
CA LEU A 428 -1.36 25.04 -9.60
C LEU A 428 -1.43 23.71 -10.33
N LEU A 429 -0.96 22.60 -9.73
CA LEU A 429 -1.03 21.26 -10.31
C LEU A 429 -2.47 20.79 -10.57
N SER A 430 -3.39 21.10 -9.65
CA SER A 430 -4.82 20.80 -9.81
C SER A 430 -5.41 21.55 -11.02
N MET A 431 -5.17 22.86 -11.10
CA MET A 431 -5.66 23.68 -12.22
C MET A 431 -5.01 23.32 -13.56
N ALA A 432 -3.70 23.06 -13.58
CA ALA A 432 -2.96 22.68 -14.78
C ALA A 432 -3.39 21.30 -15.30
N ALA A 433 -3.78 20.38 -14.40
CA ALA A 433 -4.36 19.12 -14.83
C ALA A 433 -5.64 19.36 -15.63
N ASP A 434 -6.45 20.34 -15.21
CA ASP A 434 -7.80 20.61 -15.69
C ASP A 434 -7.92 21.44 -16.97
N VAL A 435 -6.79 21.82 -17.56
CA VAL A 435 -6.79 22.60 -18.80
C VAL A 435 -7.36 21.77 -19.96
N PRO A 436 -8.35 22.28 -20.71
CA PRO A 436 -8.89 21.58 -21.87
C PRO A 436 -7.80 21.29 -22.91
N THR A 437 -7.55 20.01 -23.15
CA THR A 437 -6.76 19.53 -24.28
C THR A 437 -7.72 19.42 -25.45
N GLY A 438 -7.72 20.40 -26.35
CA GLY A 438 -8.73 20.60 -27.40
C GLY A 438 -9.31 19.29 -27.95
N GLN A 439 -10.51 18.95 -27.52
CA GLN A 439 -11.24 17.74 -27.93
C GLN A 439 -12.16 18.02 -29.13
N HIS A 440 -11.92 19.13 -29.83
CA HIS A 440 -12.50 19.35 -31.15
C HIS A 440 -11.57 18.74 -32.20
N HIS A 441 -12.11 17.75 -32.90
CA HIS A 441 -11.57 17.11 -34.10
C HIS A 441 -11.18 18.13 -35.19
N SER A 442 -10.11 18.90 -35.00
CA SER A 442 -9.36 19.50 -36.09
C SER A 442 -8.09 18.68 -36.28
N VAL A 443 -8.00 18.05 -37.44
CA VAL A 443 -6.93 17.16 -37.91
C VAL A 443 -5.55 17.85 -38.03
N ASP A 444 -5.41 19.10 -37.58
CA ASP A 444 -4.16 19.88 -37.63
C ASP A 444 -3.73 20.36 -36.23
N ALA A 445 -3.32 19.45 -35.35
CA ALA A 445 -2.46 19.82 -34.23
C ALA A 445 -1.03 19.99 -34.79
N THR A 446 -0.59 21.23 -34.98
CA THR A 446 0.77 21.52 -35.46
C THR A 446 1.81 20.89 -34.53
N ASN A 447 2.90 20.34 -35.08
CA ASN A 447 3.99 19.72 -34.31
C ASN A 447 4.51 20.60 -33.13
N GLN A 448 4.45 21.93 -33.26
CA GLN A 448 4.81 22.89 -32.20
C GLN A 448 3.92 22.82 -30.95
N SER A 449 2.62 22.52 -31.10
CA SER A 449 1.70 22.40 -29.96
C SER A 449 2.01 21.16 -29.10
N ARG A 450 2.54 20.10 -29.72
CA ARG A 450 2.87 18.83 -29.05
C ARG A 450 4.20 18.87 -28.31
N GLU A 451 5.22 19.53 -28.87
CA GLU A 451 6.48 19.76 -28.16
C GLU A 451 6.24 20.56 -26.88
N GLY A 452 5.43 21.62 -26.94
CA GLY A 452 5.02 22.39 -25.75
C GLY A 452 4.24 21.56 -24.72
N LEU A 453 3.37 20.64 -25.17
CA LEU A 453 2.66 19.71 -24.28
C LEU A 453 3.61 18.74 -23.54
N HIS A 454 4.62 18.23 -24.24
CA HIS A 454 5.60 17.34 -23.64
C HIS A 454 6.51 18.07 -22.65
N GLU A 455 6.90 19.31 -22.94
CA GLU A 455 7.63 20.18 -22.02
C GLU A 455 6.80 20.50 -20.77
N MET A 456 5.55 20.94 -20.96
CA MET A 456 4.60 21.14 -19.86
C MET A 456 4.44 19.89 -18.98
N SER A 457 4.41 18.69 -19.58
CA SER A 457 4.32 17.42 -18.84
C SER A 457 5.55 17.16 -17.98
N LYS A 458 6.75 17.52 -18.46
CA LYS A 458 7.98 17.40 -17.67
C LYS A 458 7.98 18.39 -16.51
N ASP A 459 7.58 19.64 -16.75
CA ASP A 459 7.54 20.67 -15.70
C ASP A 459 6.51 20.34 -14.63
N TYR A 460 5.35 19.81 -15.03
CA TYR A 460 4.33 19.29 -14.11
C TYR A 460 4.91 18.24 -13.15
N ILE A 461 5.61 17.23 -13.69
CA ILE A 461 6.19 16.15 -12.88
C ILE A 461 7.35 16.66 -12.00
N LYS A 462 8.17 17.62 -12.48
CA LYS A 462 9.22 18.25 -11.68
C LYS A 462 8.67 19.03 -10.48
N VAL A 463 7.60 19.79 -10.67
CA VAL A 463 6.92 20.52 -9.58
C VAL A 463 6.36 19.51 -8.57
N ALA A 464 5.69 18.46 -9.03
CA ALA A 464 5.14 17.43 -8.15
C ALA A 464 6.21 16.67 -7.36
N ASP A 465 7.36 16.36 -7.99
CA ASP A 465 8.52 15.73 -7.35
C ASP A 465 9.12 16.61 -6.24
N SER A 466 9.15 17.93 -6.45
CA SER A 466 9.64 18.90 -5.46
C SER A 466 8.72 19.02 -4.22
N ILE A 467 7.42 18.75 -4.39
CA ILE A 467 6.45 18.72 -3.28
C ILE A 467 6.54 17.39 -2.53
N ILE A 468 6.56 16.27 -3.25
CA ILE A 468 6.62 14.92 -2.65
C ILE A 468 7.95 14.67 -1.93
N SER A 469 9.04 15.29 -2.37
CA SER A 469 10.35 15.20 -1.72
C SER A 469 10.44 15.90 -0.35
N GLN A 470 9.42 16.67 0.05
CA GLN A 470 9.35 17.27 1.39
C GLN A 470 9.04 16.18 2.45
N ASP A 471 10.08 15.51 3.00
CA ASP A 471 9.99 14.43 4.02
C ASP A 471 9.59 14.93 5.43
N SER A 472 9.17 16.19 5.58
CA SER A 472 8.80 16.75 6.88
C SER A 472 7.32 16.51 7.18
N VAL A 473 7.02 15.56 8.07
CA VAL A 473 5.68 15.32 8.63
C VAL A 473 5.08 16.62 9.20
N VAL A 474 5.91 17.50 9.76
CA VAL A 474 5.49 18.78 10.35
C VAL A 474 4.89 19.72 9.27
N LYS A 475 5.46 19.75 8.06
CA LYS A 475 4.97 20.63 6.99
C LYS A 475 3.61 20.17 6.48
N TRP A 476 3.45 18.87 6.23
CA TRP A 476 2.17 18.29 5.83
C TRP A 476 1.10 18.45 6.91
N GLN A 477 1.48 18.29 8.19
CA GLN A 477 0.57 18.55 9.31
C GLN A 477 0.10 20.01 9.38
N ALA A 478 0.96 20.98 9.05
CA ALA A 478 0.61 22.39 9.10
C ALA A 478 -0.51 22.77 8.09
N ILE A 479 -0.64 22.02 7.00
CA ILE A 479 -1.62 22.25 5.92
C ILE A 479 -2.70 21.17 5.83
N ARG A 480 -2.77 20.24 6.79
CA ARG A 480 -3.69 19.09 6.77
C ARG A 480 -5.18 19.47 6.67
N GLU A 481 -5.52 20.67 7.15
CA GLU A 481 -6.89 21.20 7.13
C GLU A 481 -7.33 21.57 5.70
N VAL A 482 -6.36 21.83 4.80
CA VAL A 482 -6.58 22.22 3.41
C VAL A 482 -6.27 21.08 2.43
N VAL A 483 -5.14 20.42 2.63
CA VAL A 483 -4.66 19.31 1.78
C VAL A 483 -4.60 18.05 2.63
N ASN A 484 -5.15 16.94 2.13
CA ASN A 484 -5.22 15.68 2.85
C ASN A 484 -3.91 14.86 2.81
N GLY A 485 -2.79 15.53 2.55
CA GLY A 485 -1.45 14.93 2.48
C GLY A 485 -0.94 14.68 1.04
N PRO A 486 0.14 13.92 0.89
CA PRO A 486 0.85 13.76 -0.37
C PRO A 486 0.09 12.88 -1.39
N MET A 487 -0.90 12.10 -0.94
CA MET A 487 -1.77 11.33 -1.83
C MET A 487 -2.69 12.23 -2.68
N ASP A 488 -2.94 13.49 -2.29
CA ASP A 488 -3.61 14.46 -3.15
C ASP A 488 -2.74 14.84 -4.38
N VAL A 489 -1.41 14.85 -4.23
CA VAL A 489 -0.48 15.07 -5.35
C VAL A 489 -0.51 13.88 -6.30
N VAL A 490 -0.51 12.65 -5.77
CA VAL A 490 -0.66 11.42 -6.56
C VAL A 490 -1.96 11.44 -7.36
N LYS A 491 -3.08 11.80 -6.72
CA LYS A 491 -4.38 11.93 -7.37
C LYS A 491 -4.37 12.96 -8.51
N ASN A 492 -3.71 14.10 -8.32
CA ASN A 492 -3.57 15.11 -9.37
C ASN A 492 -2.71 14.60 -10.55
N ILE A 493 -1.63 13.86 -10.28
CA ILE A 493 -0.83 13.22 -11.33
C ILE A 493 -1.64 12.19 -12.11
N ASP A 494 -2.36 11.29 -11.42
CA ASP A 494 -3.20 10.28 -12.06
C ASP A 494 -4.25 10.94 -12.98
N HIS A 495 -4.89 12.01 -12.49
CA HIS A 495 -5.90 12.78 -13.24
C HIS A 495 -5.30 13.55 -14.44
N PHE A 496 -4.11 14.12 -14.27
CA PHE A 496 -3.38 14.79 -15.34
C PHE A 496 -3.01 13.81 -16.46
N VAL A 497 -2.38 12.68 -16.10
CA VAL A 497 -1.89 11.72 -17.09
C VAL A 497 -3.04 11.02 -17.79
N ALA A 498 -4.11 10.66 -17.09
CA ALA A 498 -5.27 10.01 -17.71
C ALA A 498 -5.89 10.87 -18.83
N ARG A 499 -5.91 12.19 -18.69
CA ARG A 499 -6.44 13.11 -19.72
C ARG A 499 -5.45 13.46 -20.82
N LEU A 500 -4.16 13.54 -20.50
CA LEU A 500 -3.14 13.96 -21.45
C LEU A 500 -2.62 12.80 -22.30
N SER A 501 -2.69 11.57 -21.77
CA SER A 501 -2.19 10.36 -22.42
C SER A 501 -2.75 10.16 -23.83
N PRO A 502 -4.07 10.28 -24.11
CA PRO A 502 -4.60 10.14 -25.47
C PRO A 502 -3.96 11.11 -26.49
N VAL A 503 -3.69 12.34 -26.06
CA VAL A 503 -3.13 13.40 -26.91
C VAL A 503 -1.63 13.19 -27.13
N LEU A 504 -0.90 12.83 -26.07
CA LEU A 504 0.55 12.61 -26.16
C LEU A 504 0.92 11.36 -26.97
N MET A 505 0.07 10.32 -26.92
CA MET A 505 0.30 9.01 -27.55
C MET A 505 -0.37 8.86 -28.92
N ALA A 506 -0.83 9.95 -29.53
CA ALA A 506 -1.46 9.91 -30.86
C ALA A 506 -0.54 9.36 -31.97
N GLU A 507 0.78 9.58 -31.89
CA GLU A 507 1.75 9.11 -32.90
C GLU A 507 2.93 8.31 -32.30
N THR A 508 2.98 8.17 -30.98
CA THR A 508 4.08 7.49 -30.27
C THR A 508 3.54 6.35 -29.42
N ASP A 509 4.20 5.20 -29.48
CA ASP A 509 3.80 4.00 -28.72
C ASP A 509 4.37 3.99 -27.29
N HIS A 510 5.27 4.93 -26.96
CA HIS A 510 5.97 4.95 -25.68
C HIS A 510 6.40 6.37 -25.29
N LEU A 511 6.21 6.70 -24.01
CA LEU A 511 6.68 7.92 -23.37
C LEU A 511 7.19 7.61 -21.97
N THR A 512 8.37 8.14 -21.63
CA THR A 512 8.91 8.10 -20.27
C THR A 512 9.27 9.51 -19.83
N ILE A 513 8.76 9.90 -18.66
CA ILE A 513 9.14 11.13 -17.96
C ILE A 513 9.77 10.70 -16.63
N HIS A 514 10.96 11.22 -16.32
CA HIS A 514 11.72 10.84 -15.14
C HIS A 514 12.21 12.07 -14.40
N SER A 515 11.92 12.13 -13.09
CA SER A 515 12.45 13.07 -12.11
C SER A 515 13.19 12.30 -11.00
N HIS A 516 13.58 12.95 -9.90
CA HIS A 516 14.38 12.31 -8.84
C HIS A 516 13.60 11.23 -8.08
N ASN A 517 12.34 11.47 -7.71
CA ASN A 517 11.51 10.51 -6.96
C ASN A 517 10.28 10.02 -7.74
N ILE A 518 10.00 10.56 -8.92
CA ILE A 518 8.86 10.18 -9.75
C ILE A 518 9.35 9.68 -11.11
N LYS A 519 8.98 8.45 -11.46
CA LYS A 519 9.10 7.93 -12.83
C LYS A 519 7.69 7.72 -13.36
N LEU A 520 7.38 8.31 -14.50
CA LEU A 520 6.14 8.08 -15.24
C LEU A 520 6.49 7.38 -16.56
N GLN A 521 5.78 6.31 -16.87
CA GLN A 521 5.92 5.58 -18.12
C GLN A 521 4.53 5.32 -18.70
N VAL A 522 4.32 5.76 -19.94
CA VAL A 522 3.12 5.50 -20.72
C VAL A 522 3.53 4.61 -21.89
N GLN A 523 2.78 3.54 -22.11
CA GLN A 523 2.98 2.67 -23.26
C GLN A 523 1.64 2.33 -23.89
N GLN A 524 1.57 2.53 -25.20
CA GLN A 524 0.40 2.27 -26.03
C GLN A 524 0.70 1.08 -26.95
N GLN A 525 -0.28 0.20 -27.12
CA GLN A 525 -0.19 -0.94 -28.01
C GLN A 525 -1.51 -1.17 -28.73
N SER A 526 -1.43 -1.44 -30.03
CA SER A 526 -2.54 -1.98 -30.80
C SER A 526 -2.73 -3.46 -30.48
N LEU A 527 -3.95 -3.84 -30.08
CA LEU A 527 -4.30 -5.21 -29.72
C LEU A 527 -4.35 -6.16 -30.94
N GLN A 528 -4.41 -5.61 -32.16
CA GLN A 528 -4.45 -6.39 -33.42
C GLN A 528 -3.06 -6.92 -33.86
N LYS A 529 -1.97 -6.26 -33.50
CA LYS A 529 -0.60 -6.62 -33.95
C LYS A 529 0.10 -7.67 -33.07
N GLY A 530 -0.62 -8.30 -32.14
CA GLY A 530 -0.07 -9.24 -31.16
C GLY A 530 0.63 -8.53 -30.00
N PHE A 531 0.58 -9.15 -28.82
CA PHE A 531 1.07 -8.56 -27.57
C PHE A 531 2.57 -8.83 -27.35
N THR A 532 3.33 -7.77 -27.06
CA THR A 532 4.80 -7.82 -26.87
C THR A 532 5.25 -7.33 -25.49
N ILE A 533 4.33 -6.87 -24.64
CA ILE A 533 4.68 -6.20 -23.38
C ILE A 533 4.82 -7.19 -22.22
N SER A 534 6.04 -7.60 -21.93
CA SER A 534 6.36 -8.47 -20.79
C SER A 534 6.71 -7.65 -19.54
N GLY A 535 5.72 -7.04 -18.89
CA GLY A 535 5.89 -6.34 -17.62
C GLY A 535 6.71 -5.04 -17.67
N PHE A 536 6.41 -4.14 -16.75
CA PHE A 536 6.99 -2.81 -16.64
C PHE A 536 7.76 -2.71 -15.35
N CYS A 537 9.00 -2.23 -15.40
CA CYS A 537 9.83 -2.08 -14.21
C CYS A 537 10.27 -0.63 -14.03
N GLY A 538 10.40 -0.23 -12.76
CA GLY A 538 10.98 1.03 -12.32
C GLY A 538 12.43 1.21 -12.79
N PRO A 539 13.05 2.38 -12.55
CA PRO A 539 14.40 2.66 -13.03
C PRO A 539 15.43 1.73 -12.37
N THR A 540 16.38 1.25 -13.17
CA THR A 540 17.47 0.36 -12.77
C THR A 540 18.43 1.06 -11.81
N THR A 541 18.41 0.68 -10.53
CA THR A 541 19.60 0.74 -9.69
C THR A 541 20.15 -0.68 -9.58
N GLU A 542 21.43 -0.82 -9.90
CA GLU A 542 22.24 -2.03 -10.07
C GLU A 542 21.73 -3.34 -9.44
N LEU A 543 21.70 -4.39 -10.29
CA LEU A 543 21.59 -5.83 -10.00
C LEU A 543 20.52 -6.30 -8.99
N SER A 544 19.42 -6.83 -9.55
CA SER A 544 18.59 -7.97 -9.07
C SER A 544 17.25 -7.77 -8.34
N SER A 545 16.74 -6.55 -8.09
CA SER A 545 15.33 -6.41 -7.62
C SER A 545 14.72 -5.05 -7.96
N LEU A 546 13.92 -4.99 -9.03
CA LEU A 546 13.17 -3.80 -9.43
C LEU A 546 11.71 -3.89 -8.98
N ASP A 547 11.12 -2.72 -8.72
CA ASP A 547 9.67 -2.60 -8.55
C ASP A 547 9.02 -2.71 -9.92
N CYS A 548 8.24 -3.78 -10.15
CA CYS A 548 7.66 -4.08 -11.45
C CYS A 548 6.15 -4.28 -11.35
N ILE A 549 5.42 -3.98 -12.42
CA ILE A 549 4.01 -4.27 -12.58
C ILE A 549 3.75 -4.86 -13.96
N SER A 550 2.83 -5.81 -14.02
CA SER A 550 2.50 -6.53 -15.24
C SER A 550 1.01 -6.81 -15.27
N VAL A 551 0.45 -6.76 -16.46
CA VAL A 551 -0.93 -7.18 -16.71
C VAL A 551 -0.89 -8.65 -17.12
N PRO A 552 -1.67 -9.55 -16.49
CA PRO A 552 -1.73 -10.95 -16.89
C PRO A 552 -2.16 -11.09 -18.36
N HIS A 553 -1.45 -11.91 -19.14
CA HIS A 553 -1.74 -12.11 -20.58
C HIS A 553 -3.20 -12.48 -20.87
N GLN A 554 -3.83 -13.28 -20.00
CA GLN A 554 -5.23 -13.64 -20.15
C GLN A 554 -6.14 -12.42 -20.21
N LYS A 555 -5.87 -11.38 -19.40
CA LYS A 555 -6.71 -10.18 -19.36
C LYS A 555 -6.59 -9.32 -20.60
N ILE A 556 -5.42 -9.35 -21.26
CA ILE A 556 -5.22 -8.67 -22.54
C ILE A 556 -5.90 -9.43 -23.68
N LEU A 557 -5.87 -10.76 -23.65
CA LEU A 557 -6.65 -11.58 -24.60
C LEU A 557 -8.15 -11.34 -24.42
N ASP A 558 -8.62 -11.21 -23.18
CA ASP A 558 -10.01 -10.84 -22.89
C ASP A 558 -10.34 -9.49 -23.58
N LEU A 559 -9.46 -8.47 -23.48
CA LEU A 559 -9.64 -7.18 -24.17
C LEU A 559 -9.70 -7.31 -25.70
N GLN A 560 -8.81 -8.10 -26.29
CA GLN A 560 -8.79 -8.33 -27.73
C GLN A 560 -10.06 -9.04 -28.22
N ASN A 561 -10.50 -10.08 -27.50
CA ASN A 561 -11.74 -10.80 -27.81
C ASN A 561 -12.99 -9.91 -27.63
N ASN A 562 -12.89 -8.92 -26.76
CA ASN A 562 -13.92 -7.94 -26.48
C ASN A 562 -13.94 -6.78 -27.50
N GLY A 563 -13.09 -6.79 -28.53
CA GLY A 563 -13.15 -5.83 -29.63
C GLY A 563 -12.43 -4.50 -29.39
N PHE A 564 -11.66 -4.36 -28.31
CA PHE A 564 -10.82 -3.19 -28.11
C PHE A 564 -9.68 -3.16 -29.14
N GLN A 565 -9.40 -1.99 -29.71
CA GLN A 565 -8.36 -1.85 -30.73
C GLN A 565 -7.04 -1.39 -30.13
N LYS A 566 -7.10 -0.55 -29.09
CA LYS A 566 -5.97 0.14 -28.49
C LYS A 566 -5.98 -0.03 -26.99
N PHE A 567 -4.81 -0.40 -26.45
CA PHE A 567 -4.57 -0.51 -25.02
C PHE A 567 -3.39 0.39 -24.63
N THR A 568 -3.62 1.28 -23.68
CA THR A 568 -2.59 2.16 -23.12
C THR A 568 -2.46 1.93 -21.64
N LEU A 569 -1.26 1.59 -21.19
CA LEU A 569 -0.95 1.43 -19.77
C LEU A 569 -0.06 2.57 -19.30
N VAL A 570 -0.52 3.24 -18.25
CA VAL A 570 0.18 4.31 -17.55
C VAL A 570 0.68 3.77 -16.22
N ASN A 571 1.98 3.83 -15.98
CA ASN A 571 2.60 3.41 -14.73
C ASN A 571 3.43 4.55 -14.13
N THR A 572 3.21 4.83 -12.85
CA THR A 572 3.96 5.84 -12.11
C THR A 572 4.58 5.22 -10.86
N TRP A 573 5.89 5.39 -10.67
CA TRP A 573 6.61 4.95 -9.47
C TRP A 573 6.97 6.16 -8.62
N TYR A 574 6.68 6.06 -7.32
CA TYR A 574 6.96 7.11 -6.34
C TYR A 574 7.97 6.61 -5.30
N GLY A 575 9.20 7.10 -5.41
CA GLY A 575 10.32 6.69 -4.58
C GLY A 575 10.27 7.20 -3.14
N SER A 576 9.69 8.37 -2.87
CA SER A 576 9.80 9.05 -1.57
C SER A 576 8.47 9.35 -0.89
N LEU A 577 7.38 8.72 -1.33
CA LEU A 577 6.09 8.84 -0.66
C LEU A 577 6.12 8.13 0.69
N ARG A 578 6.20 8.91 1.77
CA ARG A 578 5.74 8.49 3.09
C ARG A 578 4.49 9.28 3.40
N PRO A 579 3.29 8.68 3.39
CA PRO A 579 2.10 9.36 3.89
C PRO A 579 2.40 9.87 5.30
N PRO A 580 1.92 11.05 5.71
CA PRO A 580 2.12 11.61 7.04
C PRO A 580 1.33 10.80 8.06
N VAL A 581 1.85 9.61 8.34
CA VAL A 581 1.43 8.76 9.43
C VAL A 581 2.20 9.28 10.63
N THR A 582 1.50 9.97 11.52
CA THR A 582 2.02 10.42 12.81
C THR A 582 2.78 9.28 13.48
N PRO A 583 3.95 9.50 14.12
CA PRO A 583 4.69 8.45 14.83
C PRO A 583 3.92 7.74 15.95
N LYS A 584 2.71 8.25 16.29
CA LYS A 584 1.80 7.71 17.30
C LYS A 584 0.64 6.90 16.72
N ASP A 585 0.36 7.01 15.42
CA ASP A 585 -0.76 6.33 14.77
C ASP A 585 -0.19 5.34 13.76
N ASN A 586 0.28 4.18 14.23
CA ASN A 586 0.56 3.05 13.34
C ASN A 586 -0.62 2.85 12.37
N ILE A 587 -0.36 2.46 11.12
CA ILE A 587 -1.45 2.08 10.21
C ILE A 587 -2.28 1.00 10.92
N SER A 588 -3.50 1.37 11.34
CA SER A 588 -4.36 0.52 12.14
C SER A 588 -4.91 -0.56 11.23
N MET A 589 -4.28 -1.73 11.29
CA MET A 589 -4.70 -2.94 10.59
C MET A 589 -4.76 -4.08 11.59
N THR A 590 -5.68 -5.01 11.35
CA THR A 590 -5.75 -6.24 12.11
C THR A 590 -4.47 -7.05 11.87
N PRO A 591 -3.77 -7.52 12.92
CA PRO A 591 -2.55 -8.31 12.76
C PRO A 591 -2.88 -9.65 12.10
N THR A 592 -2.09 -10.05 11.10
CA THR A 592 -2.27 -11.34 10.39
C THR A 592 -1.96 -12.54 11.29
N VAL A 593 -1.11 -12.33 12.31
CA VAL A 593 -0.67 -13.35 13.27
C VAL A 593 -1.08 -12.95 14.68
N THR A 594 -1.88 -13.79 15.33
CA THR A 594 -2.40 -13.58 16.70
C THR A 594 -2.03 -14.73 17.66
N ASP A 595 -1.05 -15.57 17.29
CA ASP A 595 -0.72 -16.81 18.00
C ASP A 595 -0.08 -16.61 19.40
N GLY A 596 0.09 -15.37 19.86
CA GLY A 596 0.65 -15.02 21.17
C GLY A 596 2.17 -15.17 21.27
N SER A 597 2.85 -15.65 20.22
CA SER A 597 4.31 -15.80 20.19
C SER A 597 5.04 -14.50 19.78
N GLN A 598 4.31 -13.57 19.16
CA GLN A 598 4.82 -12.35 18.56
C GLN A 598 4.04 -11.13 19.05
N ARG A 599 4.75 -10.07 19.45
CA ARG A 599 4.14 -8.79 19.83
C ARG A 599 4.03 -7.90 18.59
N TYR A 600 2.80 -7.58 18.18
CA TYR A 600 2.55 -6.59 17.13
C TYR A 600 2.98 -5.20 17.60
N LEU A 601 3.95 -4.60 16.90
CA LEU A 601 4.47 -3.27 17.18
C LEU A 601 3.79 -2.19 16.34
N GLY A 602 3.21 -2.55 15.19
CA GLY A 602 2.60 -1.63 14.24
C GLY A 602 2.76 -2.07 12.80
N THR A 603 2.12 -1.35 11.90
CA THR A 603 2.29 -1.51 10.44
C THR A 603 2.96 -0.28 9.87
N ILE A 604 4.00 -0.50 9.07
CA ILE A 604 4.77 0.54 8.38
C ILE A 604 4.69 0.35 6.87
N MET A 605 4.93 1.42 6.11
CA MET A 605 5.11 1.30 4.66
C MET A 605 6.48 0.64 4.36
N GLY A 606 6.44 -0.49 3.65
CA GLY A 606 7.60 -1.32 3.35
C GLY A 606 8.23 -1.14 1.98
N SER A 607 7.57 -0.45 1.05
CA SER A 607 8.02 -0.26 -0.33
C SER A 607 7.76 1.16 -0.83
N SER A 608 8.13 1.41 -2.09
CA SER A 608 7.61 2.53 -2.89
C SER A 608 6.10 2.38 -3.12
N VAL A 609 5.43 3.48 -3.47
CA VAL A 609 4.07 3.45 -4.01
C VAL A 609 4.16 3.36 -5.53
N ILE A 610 3.31 2.55 -6.15
CA ILE A 610 3.17 2.41 -7.60
C ILE A 610 1.73 2.68 -8.00
N SER A 611 1.51 3.60 -8.93
CA SER A 611 0.20 3.86 -9.55
C SER A 611 0.14 3.21 -10.92
N THR A 612 -0.98 2.57 -11.23
CA THR A 612 -1.24 2.03 -12.56
C THR A 612 -2.65 2.39 -13.00
N THR A 613 -2.74 2.98 -14.19
CA THR A 613 -4.00 3.29 -14.87
C THR A 613 -4.01 2.62 -16.23
N ALA A 614 -5.06 1.85 -16.52
CA ALA A 614 -5.27 1.24 -17.82
C ALA A 614 -6.32 2.03 -18.60
N LEU A 615 -6.02 2.31 -19.86
CA LEU A 615 -6.92 2.96 -20.81
C LEU A 615 -7.17 2.00 -21.98
N CYS A 616 -8.42 1.74 -22.32
CA CYS A 616 -8.81 1.00 -23.52
C CYS A 616 -9.58 1.95 -24.44
N ASP A 617 -9.13 2.09 -25.70
CA ASP A 617 -9.67 3.05 -26.67
C ASP A 617 -9.88 4.45 -26.04
N ASP A 618 -8.84 4.92 -25.32
CA ASP A 618 -8.78 6.21 -24.62
C ASP A 618 -9.78 6.39 -23.45
N GLN A 619 -10.39 5.30 -22.97
CA GLN A 619 -11.26 5.29 -21.79
C GLN A 619 -10.64 4.52 -20.61
N PRO A 620 -10.74 5.03 -19.36
CA PRO A 620 -10.19 4.35 -18.18
C PRO A 620 -10.96 3.07 -17.86
N VAL A 621 -10.21 1.99 -17.64
CA VAL A 621 -10.73 0.65 -17.37
C VAL A 621 -10.05 0.07 -16.13
N SER A 622 -10.82 -0.62 -15.29
CA SER A 622 -10.27 -1.36 -14.16
C SER A 622 -9.96 -2.80 -14.57
N MET A 623 -8.73 -3.28 -14.32
CA MET A 623 -8.33 -4.65 -14.66
C MET A 623 -7.36 -5.26 -13.65
N ALA A 624 -7.19 -6.58 -13.68
CA ALA A 624 -6.27 -7.27 -12.77
C ALA A 624 -4.79 -7.04 -13.13
N VAL A 625 -3.95 -6.87 -12.12
CA VAL A 625 -2.51 -6.65 -12.24
C VAL A 625 -1.70 -7.52 -11.28
N ARG A 626 -0.47 -7.83 -11.67
CA ARG A 626 0.56 -8.46 -10.82
C ARG A 626 1.73 -7.51 -10.66
N PHE A 627 2.09 -7.20 -9.42
CA PHE A 627 3.23 -6.34 -9.14
C PHE A 627 4.20 -6.96 -8.14
N GLN A 628 5.46 -6.59 -8.29
CA GLN A 628 6.57 -6.97 -7.43
C GLN A 628 7.12 -5.69 -6.80
N LEU A 629 7.18 -5.64 -5.47
CA LEU A 629 7.72 -4.49 -4.74
C LEU A 629 8.85 -4.92 -3.81
N LYS A 630 9.95 -4.16 -3.84
CA LYS A 630 11.14 -4.37 -3.01
C LYS A 630 10.91 -3.92 -1.58
N HIS A 631 11.44 -4.69 -0.63
CA HIS A 631 11.47 -4.31 0.78
C HIS A 631 12.51 -3.22 1.02
N ARG A 632 12.07 -2.07 1.55
CA ARG A 632 12.93 -0.95 1.94
C ARG A 632 13.30 -0.96 3.42
N ALA A 633 12.54 -1.65 4.26
CA ALA A 633 12.88 -1.86 5.67
C ALA A 633 13.91 -2.97 5.82
N GLN A 634 15.00 -2.73 6.56
CA GLN A 634 16.03 -3.74 6.82
C GLN A 634 15.64 -4.64 8.00
N SER A 635 15.76 -5.95 7.80
CA SER A 635 15.54 -6.95 8.84
C SER A 635 16.55 -6.78 9.99
N ARG A 636 16.10 -6.28 11.13
CA ARG A 636 16.90 -6.24 12.37
C ARG A 636 16.75 -7.56 13.13
N ALA A 637 17.80 -8.01 13.80
CA ALA A 637 17.76 -9.22 14.62
C ALA A 637 16.68 -9.10 15.72
N GLY A 638 15.74 -10.05 15.78
CA GLY A 638 14.63 -10.08 16.74
C GLY A 638 13.31 -9.46 16.25
N ILE A 639 13.30 -8.82 15.08
CA ILE A 639 12.09 -8.24 14.46
C ILE A 639 11.72 -9.06 13.22
N VAL A 640 10.46 -9.50 13.16
CA VAL A 640 9.88 -10.21 12.00
C VAL A 640 8.96 -9.24 11.25
N TYR A 641 9.08 -9.21 9.94
CA TYR A 641 8.24 -8.38 9.07
C TYR A 641 7.29 -9.30 8.26
N ASP A 642 5.98 -9.06 8.36
CA ASP A 642 4.98 -9.74 7.53
C ASP A 642 4.45 -8.79 6.44
N PRO A 643 4.67 -9.08 5.15
CA PRO A 643 4.23 -8.21 4.07
C PRO A 643 2.74 -8.38 3.72
N ILE A 644 2.07 -7.24 3.52
CA ILE A 644 0.67 -7.12 3.12
C ILE A 644 0.59 -6.26 1.84
N CYS A 645 -0.07 -6.81 0.83
CA CYS A 645 -0.40 -6.09 -0.40
C CYS A 645 -1.60 -5.17 -0.13
N ALA A 646 -1.44 -3.87 -0.33
CA ALA A 646 -2.50 -2.89 -0.11
C ALA A 646 -2.55 -1.87 -1.24
N PHE A 647 -3.70 -1.20 -1.35
CA PHE A 647 -3.91 -0.06 -2.23
C PHE A 647 -4.47 1.13 -1.45
N TRP A 648 -4.29 2.35 -1.95
CA TRP A 648 -4.87 3.54 -1.34
C TRP A 648 -6.30 3.76 -1.85
N ASP A 649 -7.25 3.71 -0.93
CA ASP A 649 -8.67 3.90 -1.18
C ASP A 649 -9.07 5.32 -0.75
N PHE A 650 -9.37 6.19 -1.72
CA PHE A 650 -9.71 7.59 -1.48
C PHE A 650 -11.09 7.76 -0.81
N ASP A 651 -11.94 6.73 -0.80
CA ASP A 651 -13.34 6.82 -0.34
C ASP A 651 -13.54 6.34 1.11
N LEU A 652 -12.61 5.55 1.67
CA LEU A 652 -12.75 4.99 3.02
C LEU A 652 -12.83 6.06 4.13
N ILE A 653 -12.07 7.15 4.00
CA ILE A 653 -12.04 8.27 4.96
C ILE A 653 -11.87 9.58 4.19
N PRO A 654 -12.95 10.13 3.59
CA PRO A 654 -12.87 11.30 2.71
C PRO A 654 -12.33 12.55 3.42
N GLU A 655 -12.65 12.72 4.71
CA GLU A 655 -12.17 13.84 5.53
C GLU A 655 -10.65 13.81 5.76
N SER A 656 -10.01 12.64 5.60
CA SER A 656 -8.57 12.44 5.73
C SER A 656 -7.87 12.12 4.40
N GLY A 657 -8.58 12.21 3.27
CA GLY A 657 -8.04 11.95 1.93
C GLY A 657 -7.88 10.48 1.54
N GLY A 658 -8.47 9.56 2.31
CA GLY A 658 -8.42 8.12 2.06
C GLY A 658 -7.62 7.32 3.09
N TRP A 659 -7.55 6.01 2.88
CA TRP A 659 -6.81 5.07 3.73
C TRP A 659 -6.33 3.83 2.97
N TRP A 660 -5.38 3.09 3.54
CA TRP A 660 -4.93 1.81 2.98
C TRP A 660 -6.01 0.72 3.09
N ASN A 661 -6.26 0.01 2.00
CA ASN A 661 -7.23 -1.07 1.88
C ASN A 661 -6.57 -2.30 1.23
N THR A 662 -7.03 -3.51 1.57
CA THR A 662 -6.53 -4.79 1.03
C THR A 662 -7.55 -5.51 0.17
N LYS A 663 -8.76 -4.97 0.02
CA LYS A 663 -9.85 -5.60 -0.73
C LYS A 663 -9.45 -5.83 -2.20
N GLY A 664 -9.50 -7.11 -2.61
CA GLY A 664 -9.15 -7.52 -3.97
C GLY A 664 -7.65 -7.66 -4.22
N CYS A 665 -6.80 -7.54 -3.19
CA CYS A 665 -5.35 -7.71 -3.25
C CYS A 665 -4.87 -8.88 -2.40
N GLU A 666 -4.02 -9.73 -2.96
CA GLU A 666 -3.51 -10.94 -2.32
C GLU A 666 -1.99 -11.09 -2.53
N VAL A 667 -1.31 -11.65 -1.53
CA VAL A 667 0.12 -11.97 -1.62
C VAL A 667 0.29 -13.29 -2.38
N VAL A 668 1.03 -13.25 -3.49
CA VAL A 668 1.31 -14.43 -4.33
C VAL A 668 2.57 -15.15 -3.86
N SER A 669 3.65 -14.41 -3.61
CA SER A 669 4.91 -14.98 -3.11
C SER A 669 5.63 -13.99 -2.20
N LYS A 670 6.30 -14.54 -1.18
CA LYS A 670 7.09 -13.80 -0.19
C LYS A 670 8.56 -14.24 -0.31
N GLU A 671 9.44 -13.32 -0.68
CA GLU A 671 10.89 -13.55 -0.72
C GLU A 671 11.62 -12.58 0.22
N SER A 672 12.88 -12.84 0.53
CA SER A 672 13.63 -12.09 1.55
C SER A 672 13.92 -10.62 1.18
N GLY A 673 13.73 -10.23 -0.07
CA GLY A 673 13.99 -8.86 -0.55
C GLY A 673 12.84 -8.21 -1.33
N PHE A 674 11.80 -8.97 -1.68
CA PHE A 674 10.65 -8.47 -2.41
C PHE A 674 9.40 -9.32 -2.15
N THR A 675 8.24 -8.77 -2.48
CA THR A 675 6.96 -9.49 -2.42
C THR A 675 6.21 -9.30 -3.72
N VAL A 676 5.63 -10.38 -4.22
CA VAL A 676 4.77 -10.38 -5.41
C VAL A 676 3.32 -10.41 -4.95
N CYS A 677 2.54 -9.48 -5.49
CA CYS A 677 1.14 -9.26 -5.20
C CYS A 677 0.29 -9.41 -6.47
N TYR A 678 -0.95 -9.84 -6.28
CA TYR A 678 -1.99 -9.84 -7.30
C TYR A 678 -3.16 -8.98 -6.80
N CYS A 679 -3.62 -8.04 -7.62
CA CYS A 679 -4.83 -7.28 -7.37
C CYS A 679 -5.78 -7.37 -8.56
N ASN A 680 -7.10 -7.35 -8.32
CA ASN A 680 -8.12 -7.48 -9.37
C ASN A 680 -8.54 -6.13 -10.00
N HIS A 681 -7.86 -5.04 -9.69
CA HIS A 681 -8.13 -3.68 -10.17
C HIS A 681 -6.82 -2.94 -10.47
N THR A 682 -6.91 -1.79 -11.15
CA THR A 682 -5.79 -0.86 -11.41
C THR A 682 -5.99 0.40 -10.58
N THR A 683 -5.12 0.63 -9.59
CA THR A 683 -5.18 1.77 -8.67
C THR A 683 -3.76 2.15 -8.20
N ASN A 684 -3.62 2.59 -6.94
CA ASN A 684 -2.38 2.99 -6.29
C ASN A 684 -1.95 1.93 -5.27
N PHE A 685 -0.90 1.15 -5.54
CA PHE A 685 -0.46 0.04 -4.70
C PHE A 685 0.77 0.36 -3.85
N ALA A 686 0.86 -0.28 -2.69
CA ALA A 686 2.07 -0.33 -1.88
C ALA A 686 2.15 -1.64 -1.10
N LEU A 687 3.36 -1.96 -0.64
CA LEU A 687 3.60 -3.02 0.32
C LEU A 687 3.63 -2.44 1.73
N LEU A 688 2.75 -2.92 2.58
CA LEU A 688 2.77 -2.64 4.02
C LEU A 688 3.49 -3.78 4.74
N LEU A 689 4.30 -3.46 5.75
CA LEU A 689 4.98 -4.46 6.59
C LEU A 689 4.43 -4.36 8.01
N GLN A 690 3.82 -5.44 8.48
CA GLN A 690 3.50 -5.60 9.90
C GLN A 690 4.77 -5.96 10.65
N VAL A 691 5.08 -5.18 11.68
CA VAL A 691 6.29 -5.32 12.48
C VAL A 691 5.95 -6.12 13.74
N PHE A 692 6.58 -7.27 13.88
CA PHE A 692 6.43 -8.16 15.02
C PHE A 692 7.74 -8.25 15.80
N GLU A 693 7.69 -8.07 17.11
CA GLU A 693 8.82 -8.37 17.99
C GLU A 693 8.74 -9.85 18.40
N THR A 694 9.84 -10.57 18.20
CA THR A 694 9.95 -11.98 18.62
C THR A 694 10.07 -12.01 20.14
N GLN A 695 8.96 -12.21 20.84
CA GLN A 695 8.94 -12.22 22.29
C GLN A 695 9.37 -13.60 22.80
N ARG A 696 10.34 -13.67 23.72
CA ARG A 696 10.55 -14.86 24.55
C ARG A 696 9.29 -14.98 25.42
N SER A 697 8.49 -16.02 25.21
CA SER A 697 7.16 -16.14 25.83
C SER A 697 7.18 -15.77 27.34
N PRO A 698 6.26 -14.92 27.82
CA PRO A 698 6.20 -14.51 29.23
C PRO A 698 5.97 -15.68 30.17
N GLU A 699 5.36 -16.78 29.70
CA GLU A 699 5.24 -18.03 30.45
C GLU A 699 6.61 -18.69 30.68
N ASN A 700 7.47 -18.69 29.65
CA ASN A 700 8.80 -19.27 29.76
C ASN A 700 9.71 -18.46 30.69
N GLU A 701 9.60 -17.13 30.70
CA GLU A 701 10.38 -16.28 31.61
C GLU A 701 10.00 -16.51 33.08
N ASN A 702 8.70 -16.58 33.38
CA ASN A 702 8.21 -16.92 34.71
C ASN A 702 8.64 -18.33 35.16
N ILE A 703 8.54 -19.32 34.27
CA ILE A 703 9.01 -20.69 34.56
C ILE A 703 10.52 -20.71 34.82
N LEU A 704 11.30 -19.96 34.03
CA LEU A 704 12.75 -19.89 34.16
C LEU A 704 13.17 -19.25 35.50
N GLN A 705 12.46 -18.21 35.95
CA GLN A 705 12.68 -17.57 37.25
C GLN A 705 12.37 -18.53 38.40
N VAL A 706 11.22 -19.20 38.38
CA VAL A 706 10.83 -20.18 39.42
C VAL A 706 11.83 -21.34 39.49
N LEU A 707 12.27 -21.87 38.35
CA LEU A 707 13.28 -22.94 38.31
C LEU A 707 14.65 -22.46 38.80
N THR A 708 15.05 -21.24 38.49
CA THR A 708 16.31 -20.65 38.99
C THR A 708 16.26 -20.48 40.50
N PHE A 709 15.13 -20.00 41.05
CA PHE A 709 14.93 -19.87 42.50
C PHE A 709 15.03 -21.22 43.22
N ILE A 710 14.32 -22.24 42.74
CA ILE A 710 14.38 -23.60 43.30
C ILE A 710 15.80 -24.18 43.16
N GLY A 711 16.42 -24.02 41.99
CA GLY A 711 17.74 -24.53 41.68
C GLY A 711 18.84 -23.92 42.57
N CYS A 712 18.88 -22.60 42.69
CA CYS A 712 19.80 -21.90 43.59
C CYS A 712 19.57 -22.28 45.05
N GLY A 713 18.32 -22.45 45.48
CA GLY A 713 18.02 -22.92 46.84
C GLY A 713 18.60 -24.30 47.16
N VAL A 714 18.45 -25.27 46.25
CA VAL A 714 19.03 -26.62 46.40
C VAL A 714 20.56 -26.59 46.41
N SER A 715 21.17 -25.82 45.50
CA SER A 715 22.63 -25.64 45.43
C SER A 715 23.18 -25.03 46.74
N LEU A 716 22.55 -23.95 47.21
CA LEU A 716 22.92 -23.24 48.43
C LEU A 716 22.84 -24.14 49.66
N CYS A 717 21.79 -24.95 49.81
CA CYS A 717 21.69 -25.93 50.89
C CYS A 717 22.88 -26.91 50.89
N GLY A 718 23.25 -27.45 49.72
CA GLY A 718 24.41 -28.33 49.58
C GLY A 718 25.74 -27.65 49.96
N LEU A 719 25.95 -26.43 49.50
CA LEU A 719 27.14 -25.62 49.83
C LEU A 719 27.23 -25.31 51.33
N LEU A 720 26.12 -24.92 51.96
CA LEU A 720 26.04 -24.63 53.39
C LEU A 720 26.37 -25.86 54.24
N PHE A 721 25.79 -27.03 53.94
CA PHE A 721 26.12 -28.26 54.65
C PHE A 721 27.59 -28.65 54.47
N THR A 722 28.15 -28.50 53.27
CA THR A 722 29.58 -28.75 53.01
C THR A 722 30.46 -27.85 53.88
N PHE A 723 30.12 -26.56 53.95
CA PHE A 723 30.85 -25.58 54.75
C PHE A 723 30.80 -25.89 56.25
N ILE A 724 29.61 -26.22 56.77
CA ILE A 724 29.42 -26.61 58.18
C ILE A 724 30.27 -27.86 58.50
N ILE A 725 30.25 -28.89 57.65
CA ILE A 725 31.05 -30.10 57.84
C ILE A 725 32.56 -29.77 57.87
N PHE A 726 33.04 -28.89 56.99
CA PHE A 726 34.45 -28.49 56.96
C PHE A 726 34.91 -27.72 58.20
N ILE A 727 33.99 -27.00 58.87
CA ILE A 727 34.25 -26.35 60.15
C ILE A 727 34.22 -27.37 61.28
N VAL A 728 33.16 -28.17 61.38
CA VAL A 728 32.90 -29.10 62.50
C VAL A 728 33.90 -30.27 62.53
N VAL A 729 34.25 -30.84 61.37
CA VAL A 729 35.20 -31.96 61.28
C VAL A 729 36.64 -31.50 61.49
N GLY A 730 36.92 -30.18 61.45
CA GLY A 730 38.26 -29.65 61.71
C GLY A 730 39.31 -30.19 60.75
N VAL A 731 38.97 -30.33 59.46
CA VAL A 731 39.87 -30.92 58.45
C VAL A 731 41.20 -30.14 58.43
N PRO A 732 42.36 -30.83 58.46
CA PRO A 732 43.68 -30.18 58.47
C PRO A 732 43.79 -29.13 57.37
N LYS A 733 44.39 -27.97 57.69
CA LYS A 733 44.61 -26.88 56.74
C LYS A 733 45.53 -27.37 55.61
N SER A 734 44.94 -27.77 54.49
CA SER A 734 45.66 -28.05 53.23
C SER A 734 45.31 -26.99 52.19
N ASP A 735 46.23 -26.72 51.26
CA ASP A 735 46.00 -25.79 50.15
C ASP A 735 44.69 -26.06 49.40
N ARG A 736 44.38 -27.35 49.19
CA ARG A 736 43.16 -27.79 48.51
C ARG A 736 41.91 -27.44 49.30
N THR A 737 41.90 -27.74 50.61
CA THR A 737 40.76 -27.42 51.47
C THR A 737 40.56 -25.91 51.63
N THR A 738 41.63 -25.12 51.60
CA THR A 738 41.56 -23.66 51.67
C THR A 738 40.96 -23.07 50.39
N VAL A 739 41.39 -23.55 49.21
CA VAL A 739 40.81 -23.14 47.92
C VAL A 739 39.32 -23.49 47.85
N HIS A 740 38.92 -24.72 48.21
CA HIS A 740 37.49 -25.10 48.19
C HIS A 740 36.65 -24.29 49.19
N LYS A 741 37.18 -23.96 50.37
CA LYS A 741 36.48 -23.08 51.33
C LYS A 741 36.18 -21.71 50.73
N ASN A 742 37.16 -21.09 50.08
CA ASN A 742 36.96 -19.79 49.43
C ASN A 742 36.02 -19.88 48.21
N LEU A 743 36.10 -20.96 47.43
CA LEU A 743 35.20 -21.21 46.31
C LEU A 743 33.74 -21.39 46.77
N ILE A 744 33.52 -22.18 47.84
CA ILE A 744 32.18 -22.42 48.41
C ILE A 744 31.60 -21.12 48.99
N ILE A 745 32.41 -20.31 49.69
CA ILE A 745 31.97 -19.03 50.26
C ILE A 745 31.60 -18.04 49.14
N SER A 746 32.46 -17.88 48.13
CA SER A 746 32.20 -16.94 47.03
C SER A 746 30.99 -17.34 46.19
N LEU A 747 30.86 -18.63 45.85
CA LEU A 747 29.71 -19.14 45.11
C LEU A 747 28.41 -19.07 45.92
N GLY A 748 28.45 -19.41 47.21
CA GLY A 748 27.27 -19.34 48.08
C GLY A 748 26.75 -17.91 48.29
N ILE A 749 27.64 -16.92 48.43
CA ILE A 749 27.23 -15.51 48.49
C ILE A 749 26.67 -15.04 47.14
N ALA A 750 27.25 -15.46 46.01
CA ALA A 750 26.73 -15.13 44.69
C ALA A 750 25.32 -15.71 44.45
N GLU A 751 25.08 -16.97 44.82
CA GLU A 751 23.77 -17.62 44.72
C GLU A 751 22.73 -16.96 45.65
N LEU A 752 23.13 -16.59 46.88
CA LEU A 752 22.25 -15.86 47.80
C LEU A 752 21.85 -14.50 47.23
N LEU A 753 22.80 -13.76 46.65
CA LEU A 753 22.53 -12.47 46.01
C LEU A 753 21.66 -12.61 44.76
N LEU A 754 21.79 -13.70 43.99
CA LEU A 754 20.86 -14.03 42.90
C LEU A 754 19.44 -14.22 43.41
N MET A 755 19.24 -14.91 44.53
CA MET A 755 17.89 -15.08 45.09
C MET A 755 17.29 -13.77 45.60
N CYS A 756 18.12 -12.83 46.05
CA CYS A 756 17.68 -11.52 46.53
C CYS A 756 17.49 -10.49 45.40
N SER A 757 17.87 -10.78 44.14
CA SER A 757 17.82 -9.79 43.04
C SER A 757 16.42 -9.30 42.75
N ASP A 758 15.44 -10.19 42.81
CA ASP A 758 14.04 -9.86 42.49
C ASP A 758 13.43 -8.97 43.56
N TRP A 759 13.74 -9.23 44.83
CA TRP A 759 13.35 -8.37 45.95
C TRP A 759 14.02 -7.00 45.89
N ALA A 760 15.28 -6.95 45.44
CA ALA A 760 16.05 -5.71 45.33
C ALA A 760 15.63 -4.83 44.15
N SER A 761 14.91 -5.38 43.16
CA SER A 761 14.42 -4.66 41.97
C SER A 761 13.43 -3.53 42.31
N ALA A 762 12.77 -3.61 43.47
CA ALA A 762 11.85 -2.59 43.95
C ALA A 762 12.54 -1.27 44.33
N SER A 763 13.86 -1.26 44.55
CA SER A 763 14.59 -0.04 44.90
C SER A 763 15.84 0.15 44.05
N GLU A 764 15.97 1.33 43.46
CA GLU A 764 17.04 1.63 42.50
C GLU A 764 18.45 1.47 43.11
N GLY A 765 18.64 1.96 44.34
CA GLY A 765 19.92 1.85 45.05
C GLY A 765 20.28 0.41 45.44
N ALA A 766 19.32 -0.39 45.92
CA ALA A 766 19.60 -1.78 46.28
C ALA A 766 19.86 -2.63 45.04
N CYS A 767 19.13 -2.38 43.93
CA CYS A 767 19.34 -3.08 42.67
C CYS A 767 20.75 -2.84 42.11
N PHE A 768 21.25 -1.60 42.18
CA PHE A 768 22.62 -1.27 41.81
C PHE A 768 23.65 -1.98 42.70
N MET A 769 23.45 -1.93 44.03
CA MET A 769 24.34 -2.60 44.99
C MET A 769 24.37 -4.12 44.79
N VAL A 770 23.21 -4.75 44.63
CA VAL A 770 23.12 -6.19 44.34
C VAL A 770 23.84 -6.50 43.03
N THR A 771 23.62 -5.73 41.96
CA THR A 771 24.32 -5.93 40.68
C THR A 771 25.84 -5.85 40.82
N ALA A 772 26.36 -4.89 41.60
CA ALA A 772 27.80 -4.75 41.83
C ALA A 772 28.39 -5.90 42.65
N LEU A 773 27.73 -6.30 43.73
CA LEU A 773 28.16 -7.43 44.57
C LEU A 773 28.08 -8.75 43.80
N LEU A 774 27.04 -8.92 43.00
CA LEU A 774 26.84 -10.11 42.19
C LEU A 774 27.93 -10.27 41.13
N HIS A 775 28.30 -9.17 40.46
CA HIS A 775 29.46 -9.15 39.55
C HIS A 775 30.74 -9.57 40.27
N LEU A 776 30.99 -9.02 41.47
CA LEU A 776 32.19 -9.31 42.26
C LEU A 776 32.28 -10.78 42.71
N PHE A 777 31.21 -11.32 43.29
CA PHE A 777 31.23 -12.68 43.83
C PHE A 777 31.23 -13.76 42.75
N PHE A 778 30.55 -13.56 41.61
CA PHE A 778 30.71 -14.47 40.47
C PHE A 778 32.13 -14.41 39.90
N MET A 779 32.69 -13.21 39.70
CA MET A 779 34.08 -13.09 39.23
C MET A 779 35.10 -13.69 40.19
N SER A 780 34.87 -13.58 41.50
CA SER A 780 35.67 -14.25 42.52
C SER A 780 35.51 -15.77 42.48
N SER A 781 34.29 -16.27 42.28
CA SER A 781 34.04 -17.71 42.11
C SER A 781 34.82 -18.27 40.92
N PHE A 782 34.74 -17.62 39.75
CA PHE A 782 35.53 -18.04 38.58
C PHE A 782 37.04 -17.91 38.80
N SER A 783 37.50 -16.89 39.51
CA SER A 783 38.93 -16.75 39.84
C SER A 783 39.41 -17.86 40.78
N TRP A 784 38.58 -18.27 41.74
CA TRP A 784 38.87 -19.42 42.60
C TRP A 784 38.78 -20.76 41.86
N MET A 785 37.88 -20.90 40.87
CA MET A 785 37.87 -22.06 39.96
C MET A 785 39.14 -22.12 39.09
N LEU A 786 39.67 -20.97 38.64
CA LEU A 786 40.96 -20.90 37.96
C LEU A 786 42.10 -21.33 38.89
N VAL A 787 42.13 -20.80 40.12
CA VAL A 787 43.11 -21.19 41.15
C VAL A 787 43.03 -22.69 41.44
N GLU A 788 41.82 -23.26 41.48
CA GLU A 788 41.64 -24.71 41.63
C GLU A 788 42.24 -25.49 40.45
N GLY A 789 42.04 -25.02 39.21
CA GLY A 789 42.71 -25.56 38.03
C GLY A 789 44.23 -25.47 38.13
N LEU A 790 44.77 -24.31 38.49
CA LEU A 790 46.22 -24.09 38.65
C LEU A 790 46.82 -24.95 39.78
N LEU A 791 46.06 -25.17 40.86
CA LEU A 791 46.48 -26.05 41.95
C LEU A 791 46.56 -27.52 41.49
N LEU A 792 45.60 -27.97 40.68
CA LEU A 792 45.63 -29.31 40.06
C LEU A 792 46.80 -29.44 39.08
N TRP A 793 47.02 -28.42 38.25
CA TRP A 793 48.15 -28.37 37.31
C TRP A 793 49.49 -28.49 38.05
N SER A 794 49.68 -27.68 39.09
CA SER A 794 50.91 -27.68 39.89
C SER A 794 51.16 -29.08 40.46
N LYS A 795 50.17 -29.69 41.11
CA LYS A 795 50.32 -31.03 41.72
C LYS A 795 50.62 -32.16 40.72
N VAL A 796 50.13 -32.07 39.48
CA VAL A 796 50.29 -33.14 38.48
C VAL A 796 51.55 -32.96 37.62
N VAL A 797 51.96 -31.72 37.34
CA VAL A 797 53.00 -31.40 36.35
C VAL A 797 54.21 -30.66 36.94
N SER A 798 54.07 -29.91 38.03
CA SER A 798 55.13 -29.04 38.57
C SER A 798 55.55 -29.45 39.99
N VAL A 799 56.77 -29.97 40.15
CA VAL A 799 57.21 -30.60 41.41
C VAL A 799 57.88 -29.61 42.39
N ASN A 800 58.01 -28.31 42.06
CA ASN A 800 59.01 -27.46 42.74
C ASN A 800 58.64 -25.98 42.98
N ILE A 801 57.60 -25.70 43.79
CA ILE A 801 57.33 -24.32 44.28
C ILE A 801 57.09 -24.38 45.79
N ASN A 802 57.75 -23.49 46.54
CA ASN A 802 57.57 -23.36 48.00
C ASN A 802 56.09 -23.10 48.37
N ASP A 803 55.54 -23.88 49.29
CA ASP A 803 54.10 -23.98 49.54
C ASP A 803 53.46 -22.66 50.03
N ASP A 804 54.16 -21.90 50.89
CA ASP A 804 53.65 -20.64 51.46
C ASP A 804 53.56 -19.48 50.47
N HIS A 805 54.53 -19.36 49.57
CA HIS A 805 54.54 -18.29 48.56
C HIS A 805 53.44 -18.51 47.51
N ARG A 806 53.16 -19.78 47.19
CA ARG A 806 52.12 -20.19 46.24
C ARG A 806 50.72 -19.78 46.70
N MET A 807 50.39 -20.02 47.98
CA MET A 807 49.07 -19.65 48.50
C MET A 807 48.83 -18.14 48.53
N LYS A 808 49.86 -17.31 48.80
CA LYS A 808 49.74 -15.84 48.73
C LYS A 808 49.36 -15.35 47.33
N ILE A 809 50.00 -15.90 46.29
CA ILE A 809 49.66 -15.58 44.89
C ILE A 809 48.22 -15.99 44.58
N TYR A 810 47.78 -17.17 45.05
CA TYR A 810 46.41 -17.64 44.84
C TYR A 810 45.36 -16.76 45.51
N TYR A 811 45.63 -16.19 46.68
CA TYR A 811 44.73 -15.21 47.31
C TYR A 811 44.66 -13.89 46.51
N ILE A 812 45.78 -13.43 45.94
CA ILE A 812 45.81 -12.24 45.06
C ILE A 812 44.98 -12.49 43.79
N ILE A 813 45.10 -13.68 43.19
CA ILE A 813 44.32 -14.06 42.00
C ILE A 813 42.84 -14.23 42.35
N GLY A 814 42.51 -14.94 43.43
CA GLY A 814 41.13 -15.30 43.80
C GLY A 814 40.26 -14.14 44.29
N TRP A 815 40.84 -13.14 44.96
CA TRP A 815 40.12 -11.99 45.50
C TRP A 815 40.55 -10.64 44.90
N GLY A 816 41.85 -10.45 44.64
CA GLY A 816 42.38 -9.18 44.13
C GLY A 816 42.00 -8.91 42.68
N LEU A 817 42.12 -9.90 41.80
CA LEU A 817 41.76 -9.76 40.38
C LEU A 817 40.26 -9.40 40.17
N PRO A 818 39.29 -10.07 40.83
CA PRO A 818 37.88 -9.66 40.77
C PRO A 818 37.61 -8.22 41.19
N VAL A 819 38.21 -7.77 42.30
CA VAL A 819 38.04 -6.39 42.79
C VAL A 819 38.56 -5.38 41.77
N LEU A 820 39.70 -5.66 41.13
CA LEU A 820 40.25 -4.81 40.08
C LEU A 820 39.30 -4.72 38.87
N ILE A 821 38.81 -5.86 38.36
CA ILE A 821 37.91 -5.91 37.19
C ILE A 821 36.62 -5.13 37.46
N VAL A 822 35.98 -5.39 38.60
CA VAL A 822 34.72 -4.71 38.96
C VAL A 822 34.96 -3.22 39.21
N GLY A 823 36.03 -2.84 39.90
CA GLY A 823 36.37 -1.45 40.15
C GLY A 823 36.59 -0.64 38.88
N VAL A 824 37.34 -1.17 37.91
CA VAL A 824 37.54 -0.54 36.59
C VAL A 824 36.21 -0.45 35.83
N THR A 825 35.40 -1.52 35.85
CA THR A 825 34.11 -1.54 35.14
C THR A 825 33.14 -0.50 35.69
N LEU A 826 33.07 -0.36 37.03
CA LEU A 826 32.27 0.66 37.69
C LEU A 826 32.77 2.07 37.35
N ALA A 827 34.07 2.32 37.37
CA ALA A 827 34.64 3.63 37.05
C ALA A 827 34.35 4.09 35.61
N VAL A 828 34.34 3.16 34.65
CA VAL A 828 34.12 3.46 33.23
C VAL A 828 32.64 3.54 32.85
N SER A 829 31.76 2.85 33.58
CA SER A 829 30.41 2.51 33.08
C SER A 829 29.27 2.84 34.04
N VAL A 830 29.43 3.80 34.96
CA VAL A 830 28.49 4.07 36.08
C VAL A 830 27.02 4.14 35.63
N GLU A 831 26.70 4.95 34.62
CA GLU A 831 25.31 5.19 34.18
C GLU A 831 24.70 4.01 33.40
N LYS A 832 25.53 3.17 32.78
CA LYS A 832 25.10 2.04 31.93
C LYS A 832 25.46 0.68 32.54
N TYR A 833 25.71 0.66 33.84
CA TYR A 833 26.19 -0.53 34.56
C TYR A 833 25.07 -1.56 34.77
N LYS A 834 23.89 -1.11 35.21
CA LYS A 834 22.70 -1.96 35.46
C LYS A 834 21.74 -2.00 34.26
N ALA A 835 20.92 -3.05 34.16
CA ALA A 835 19.78 -3.11 33.24
C ALA A 835 18.54 -2.40 33.84
N ASP A 836 17.62 -1.94 32.98
CA ASP A 836 16.46 -1.13 33.40
C ASP A 836 15.42 -1.93 34.18
N ASN A 837 15.20 -3.20 33.81
CA ASN A 837 14.12 -4.04 34.34
C ASN A 837 14.58 -5.20 35.24
N HIS A 838 15.89 -5.43 35.40
CA HIS A 838 16.44 -6.53 36.21
C HIS A 838 17.75 -6.11 36.89
N CYS A 839 18.01 -6.63 38.10
CA CYS A 839 19.23 -6.36 38.87
C CYS A 839 20.41 -7.21 38.41
N TRP A 840 20.82 -7.00 37.17
CA TRP A 840 21.98 -7.62 36.53
C TRP A 840 22.71 -6.60 35.63
N LEU A 841 23.93 -6.93 35.20
CA LEU A 841 24.69 -6.12 34.25
C LEU A 841 23.89 -5.90 32.96
N ASN A 842 24.03 -4.71 32.38
CA ASN A 842 23.37 -4.39 31.12
C ASN A 842 23.91 -5.26 29.96
N VAL A 843 23.05 -6.12 29.41
CA VAL A 843 23.38 -7.05 28.31
C VAL A 843 23.33 -6.37 26.94
N LYS A 844 22.63 -5.23 26.81
CA LYS A 844 22.47 -4.51 25.53
C LYS A 844 23.67 -3.62 25.21
N THR A 845 24.54 -3.33 26.18
CA THR A 845 25.71 -2.47 26.03
C THR A 845 27.01 -3.28 26.09
N ASN A 846 28.14 -2.67 25.69
CA ASN A 846 29.47 -3.31 25.74
C ASN A 846 29.95 -3.64 27.17
N THR A 847 29.20 -3.27 28.21
CA THR A 847 29.52 -3.55 29.62
C THR A 847 29.54 -5.05 29.93
N ILE A 848 28.72 -5.86 29.25
CA ILE A 848 28.63 -7.31 29.49
C ILE A 848 29.94 -8.06 29.21
N TRP A 849 30.79 -7.53 28.30
CA TRP A 849 32.08 -8.14 27.97
C TRP A 849 33.09 -8.08 29.12
N ALA A 850 32.91 -7.17 30.07
CA ALA A 850 33.71 -7.13 31.30
C ALA A 850 33.49 -8.36 32.19
N PHE A 851 32.34 -9.02 32.06
CA PHE A 851 32.01 -10.29 32.72
C PHE A 851 32.31 -11.49 31.80
N VAL A 852 31.75 -11.52 30.60
CA VAL A 852 31.82 -12.69 29.70
C VAL A 852 33.24 -12.97 29.23
N GLY A 853 34.03 -11.93 28.92
CA GLY A 853 35.41 -12.08 28.43
C GLY A 853 36.31 -12.83 29.43
N PRO A 854 36.43 -12.36 30.68
CA PRO A 854 37.16 -13.07 31.73
C PRO A 854 36.66 -14.50 31.99
N VAL A 855 35.35 -14.74 31.95
CA VAL A 855 34.77 -16.08 32.13
C VAL A 855 35.21 -17.04 31.02
N ILE A 856 35.16 -16.62 29.76
CA ILE A 856 35.66 -17.42 28.62
C ILE A 856 37.15 -17.74 28.77
N PHE A 857 37.94 -16.75 29.20
CA PHE A 857 39.37 -16.93 29.45
C PHE A 857 39.64 -17.98 30.53
N VAL A 858 38.96 -17.90 31.67
CA VAL A 858 39.06 -18.88 32.77
C VAL A 858 38.65 -20.28 32.30
N MET A 859 37.51 -20.41 31.62
CA MET A 859 37.03 -21.70 31.11
C MET A 859 38.04 -22.32 30.13
N THR A 860 38.64 -21.52 29.26
CA THR A 860 39.64 -21.99 28.29
C THR A 860 40.87 -22.56 29.00
N ILE A 861 41.41 -21.85 29.99
CA ILE A 861 42.57 -22.33 30.77
C ILE A 861 42.20 -23.60 31.54
N ASN A 862 41.05 -23.62 32.23
CA ASN A 862 40.60 -24.78 32.99
C ASN A 862 40.33 -26.00 32.11
N ALA A 863 39.85 -25.81 30.87
CA ALA A 863 39.70 -26.89 29.90
C ALA A 863 41.06 -27.47 29.47
N VAL A 864 42.06 -26.62 29.21
CA VAL A 864 43.44 -27.06 28.90
C VAL A 864 44.04 -27.85 30.06
N VAL A 865 43.87 -27.35 31.29
CA VAL A 865 44.31 -28.04 32.52
C VAL A 865 43.62 -29.40 32.65
N LEU A 866 42.29 -29.45 32.52
CA LEU A 866 41.52 -30.69 32.63
C LEU A 866 41.98 -31.72 31.59
N CYS A 867 42.11 -31.32 30.33
CA CYS A 867 42.60 -32.19 29.25
C CYS A 867 43.98 -32.76 29.57
N ARG A 868 44.91 -31.94 30.05
CA ARG A 868 46.26 -32.39 30.42
C ARG A 868 46.26 -33.31 31.64
N VAL A 869 45.50 -32.98 32.69
CA VAL A 869 45.36 -33.82 33.90
C VAL A 869 44.76 -35.18 33.54
N VAL A 870 43.74 -35.22 32.70
CA VAL A 870 43.13 -36.47 32.21
C VAL A 870 44.14 -37.28 31.41
N MET A 871 44.87 -36.65 30.46
CA MET A 871 45.91 -37.33 29.68
C MET A 871 47.03 -37.91 30.55
N VAL A 872 47.49 -37.18 31.57
CA VAL A 872 48.50 -37.66 32.52
C VAL A 872 47.95 -38.78 33.41
N THR A 873 46.70 -38.65 33.89
CA THR A 873 46.05 -39.66 34.73
C THR A 873 45.83 -40.96 33.96
N VAL A 874 45.38 -40.87 32.70
CA VAL A 874 45.16 -42.01 31.80
C VAL A 874 46.48 -42.65 31.40
N SER A 875 47.50 -41.87 31.07
CA SER A 875 48.83 -42.43 30.75
C SER A 875 49.47 -43.12 31.96
N SER A 876 49.31 -42.57 33.17
CA SER A 876 49.72 -43.20 34.44
C SER A 876 48.93 -44.48 34.74
N ALA A 877 47.61 -44.48 34.53
CA ALA A 877 46.76 -45.67 34.70
C ALA A 877 47.11 -46.76 33.68
N ARG A 878 47.35 -46.39 32.41
CA ARG A 878 47.84 -47.32 31.37
C ARG A 878 49.21 -47.90 31.70
N ARG A 879 50.13 -47.10 32.27
CA ARG A 879 51.45 -47.60 32.73
C ARG A 879 51.30 -48.59 33.89
N ARG A 880 50.44 -48.30 34.89
CA ARG A 880 50.18 -49.21 36.02
C ARG A 880 49.48 -50.50 35.60
N ALA A 881 48.54 -50.43 34.65
CA ALA A 881 47.88 -51.61 34.08
C ALA A 881 48.87 -52.52 33.34
N LYS A 882 49.89 -51.96 32.66
CA LYS A 882 50.95 -52.75 32.01
C LYS A 882 51.90 -53.44 33.00
N MET A 883 52.01 -52.97 34.25
CA MET A 883 52.89 -53.60 35.25
C MET A 883 52.25 -54.77 36.01
N LEU A 884 50.92 -54.94 35.97
CA LEU A 884 50.20 -55.84 36.89
C LEU A 884 49.56 -57.09 36.26
N THR A 885 49.60 -57.32 34.94
CA THR A 885 49.24 -58.63 34.34
C THR A 885 49.48 -58.69 32.82
N PRO A 886 50.09 -59.77 32.28
CA PRO A 886 50.10 -60.05 30.85
C PRO A 886 48.82 -60.79 30.42
N SER A 887 48.16 -60.29 29.36
CA SER A 887 47.20 -60.97 28.47
C SER A 887 45.98 -61.70 29.06
N LEU A 888 44.77 -61.09 28.93
CA LEU A 888 43.53 -61.62 28.30
C LEU A 888 42.28 -60.85 28.80
N SER A 889 41.56 -60.13 27.92
CA SER A 889 40.12 -59.75 27.98
C SER A 889 39.86 -58.37 27.35
N SER A 890 39.55 -58.33 26.05
CA SER A 890 39.48 -57.09 25.25
C SER A 890 38.19 -56.27 25.38
N LYS A 891 37.10 -56.81 25.94
CA LYS A 891 35.81 -56.09 26.06
C LYS A 891 35.55 -55.46 27.44
N PHE A 892 35.99 -56.08 28.53
CA PHE A 892 35.90 -55.46 29.87
C PHE A 892 36.90 -54.30 30.02
N GLN A 893 38.06 -54.42 29.38
CA GLN A 893 39.13 -53.42 29.45
C GLN A 893 38.77 -52.10 28.74
N THR A 894 37.93 -52.11 27.71
CA THR A 894 37.42 -50.87 27.07
C THR A 894 36.42 -50.14 27.95
N PHE A 895 35.57 -50.87 28.68
CA PHE A 895 34.62 -50.29 29.65
C PHE A 895 35.37 -49.72 30.85
N ASP A 896 36.34 -50.45 31.41
CA ASP A 896 37.19 -49.97 32.51
C ASP A 896 38.07 -48.79 32.09
N LEU A 897 38.57 -48.76 30.85
CA LEU A 897 39.33 -47.62 30.32
C LEU A 897 38.45 -46.39 30.08
N THR A 898 37.24 -46.59 29.56
CA THR A 898 36.26 -45.51 29.35
C THR A 898 35.77 -44.96 30.68
N TRP A 899 35.52 -45.83 31.66
CA TRP A 899 35.17 -45.47 33.03
C TRP A 899 36.33 -44.78 33.76
N ALA A 900 37.58 -45.18 33.52
CA ALA A 900 38.78 -44.52 34.05
C ALA A 900 39.01 -43.11 33.45
N ILE A 901 38.52 -42.83 32.24
CA ILE A 901 38.54 -41.51 31.60
C ILE A 901 37.33 -40.67 32.06
N ALA A 902 36.14 -41.27 32.06
CA ALA A 902 34.88 -40.61 32.36
C ALA A 902 34.76 -40.21 33.83
N ARG A 903 35.29 -41.00 34.77
CA ARG A 903 35.18 -40.72 36.21
C ARG A 903 35.91 -39.45 36.66
N PRO A 904 37.19 -39.19 36.30
CA PRO A 904 37.83 -37.91 36.60
C PRO A 904 37.16 -36.73 35.88
N LEU A 905 36.70 -36.91 34.64
CA LEU A 905 35.99 -35.88 33.89
C LEU A 905 34.66 -35.51 34.58
N LEU A 906 33.85 -36.51 34.95
CA LEU A 906 32.58 -36.30 35.64
C LEU A 906 32.76 -35.62 37.00
N ILE A 907 33.84 -35.92 37.72
CA ILE A 907 34.15 -35.33 39.04
C ILE A 907 34.76 -33.92 38.94
N LEU A 908 35.62 -33.66 37.96
CA LEU A 908 36.35 -32.38 37.87
C LEU A 908 35.64 -31.33 37.01
N LEU A 909 34.76 -31.73 36.09
CA LEU A 909 34.09 -30.81 35.16
C LEU A 909 33.18 -29.79 35.86
N PRO A 910 32.28 -30.17 36.80
CA PRO A 910 31.45 -29.21 37.54
C PRO A 910 32.27 -28.34 38.50
N VAL A 911 33.37 -28.89 39.00
CA VAL A 911 34.24 -28.26 39.98
C VAL A 911 35.14 -27.18 39.34
N LEU A 912 35.60 -27.40 38.11
CA LEU A 912 36.39 -26.45 37.33
C LEU A 912 35.56 -25.36 36.64
N GLY A 913 34.23 -25.38 36.80
CA GLY A 913 33.33 -24.39 36.22
C GLY A 913 33.06 -24.55 34.73
N LEU A 914 33.41 -25.68 34.11
CA LEU A 914 33.23 -25.86 32.65
C LEU A 914 31.76 -26.05 32.25
N THR A 915 30.88 -26.36 33.21
CA THR A 915 29.42 -26.39 33.01
C THR A 915 28.83 -25.02 32.69
N TRP A 916 29.55 -23.93 33.01
CA TRP A 916 29.16 -22.56 32.69
C TRP A 916 29.25 -22.19 31.21
N LEU A 917 29.82 -23.07 30.38
CA LEU A 917 29.75 -22.91 28.92
C LEU A 917 28.29 -22.85 28.44
N CYS A 918 27.39 -23.62 29.06
CA CYS A 918 25.96 -23.54 28.76
C CYS A 918 25.38 -22.16 29.14
N GLY A 919 25.89 -21.55 30.22
CA GLY A 919 25.53 -20.21 30.68
C GLY A 919 25.86 -19.11 29.66
N VAL A 920 27.04 -19.19 29.03
CA VAL A 920 27.42 -18.26 27.95
C VAL A 920 26.54 -18.43 26.70
N LEU A 921 26.04 -19.65 26.45
CA LEU A 921 25.22 -19.98 25.28
C LEU A 921 23.70 -19.82 25.50
N VAL A 922 23.26 -19.33 26.67
CA VAL A 922 21.83 -19.15 27.02
C VAL A 922 21.05 -18.28 26.02
N HIS A 923 21.73 -17.33 25.36
CA HIS A 923 21.12 -16.45 24.36
C HIS A 923 20.77 -17.16 23.04
N LEU A 924 21.33 -18.35 22.77
CA LEU A 924 21.10 -19.08 21.52
C LEU A 924 19.82 -19.91 21.53
N SER A 925 19.36 -20.40 22.69
CA SER A 925 18.17 -21.25 22.78
C SER A 925 17.57 -21.29 24.19
N VAL A 926 16.25 -21.41 24.28
CA VAL A 926 15.51 -21.63 25.54
C VAL A 926 15.87 -22.99 26.16
N VAL A 927 16.12 -24.01 25.34
CA VAL A 927 16.52 -25.34 25.81
C VAL A 927 17.87 -25.28 26.54
N VAL A 928 18.80 -24.48 26.04
CA VAL A 928 20.12 -24.27 26.67
C VAL A 928 19.98 -23.59 28.03
N ALA A 929 19.00 -22.69 28.18
CA ALA A 929 18.68 -22.05 29.47
C ALA A 929 18.19 -23.07 30.52
N TYR A 930 17.30 -23.99 30.15
CA TYR A 930 16.85 -25.06 31.05
C TYR A 930 17.99 -26.00 31.45
N VAL A 931 18.84 -26.39 30.49
CA VAL A 931 20.02 -27.22 30.77
C VAL A 931 20.98 -26.51 31.72
N PHE A 932 21.24 -25.22 31.50
CA PHE A 932 22.11 -24.44 32.37
C PHE A 932 21.59 -24.35 33.81
N ILE A 933 20.30 -24.07 34.01
CA ILE A 933 19.69 -24.00 35.35
C ILE A 933 19.78 -25.35 36.06
N ALA A 934 19.49 -26.45 35.35
CA ALA A 934 19.65 -27.79 35.91
C ALA A 934 21.10 -28.07 36.33
N LEU A 935 22.07 -27.78 35.46
CA LEU A 935 23.50 -27.97 35.78
C LEU A 935 23.96 -27.12 36.97
N ASN A 936 23.46 -25.89 37.10
CA ASN A 936 23.79 -25.00 38.21
C ASN A 936 23.15 -25.48 39.53
N ALA A 937 21.88 -25.90 39.50
CA ALA A 937 21.19 -26.48 40.66
C ALA A 937 21.92 -27.72 41.23
N PHE A 938 22.45 -28.55 40.34
CA PHE A 938 23.22 -29.73 40.74
C PHE A 938 24.68 -29.42 41.13
N GLN A 939 25.22 -28.25 40.80
CA GLN A 939 26.63 -27.92 41.02
C GLN A 939 26.98 -27.90 42.51
N GLY A 940 26.24 -27.17 43.36
CA GLY A 940 26.48 -27.11 44.80
C GLY A 940 26.25 -28.45 45.52
N MET A 941 25.22 -29.19 45.11
CA MET A 941 24.94 -30.53 45.64
C MET A 941 26.03 -31.54 45.22
N PHE A 942 26.56 -31.42 44.01
CA PHE A 942 27.66 -32.26 43.54
C PHE A 942 28.95 -32.01 44.33
N ILE A 943 29.26 -30.75 44.62
CA ILE A 943 30.37 -30.35 45.49
C ILE A 943 30.22 -31.01 46.87
N PHE A 944 29.02 -30.97 47.47
CA PHE A 944 28.74 -31.66 48.74
C PHE A 944 29.01 -33.16 48.69
N LEU A 945 28.45 -33.85 47.68
CA LEU A 945 28.62 -35.30 47.56
C LEU A 945 30.09 -35.67 47.40
N VAL A 946 30.82 -35.04 46.48
CA VAL A 946 32.22 -35.37 46.20
C VAL A 946 33.13 -35.02 47.38
N TYR A 947 32.99 -33.82 47.93
CA TYR A 947 33.96 -33.29 48.89
C TYR A 947 33.63 -33.55 50.35
N ALA A 948 32.36 -33.71 50.73
CA ALA A 948 31.97 -34.05 52.10
C ALA A 948 31.70 -35.56 52.27
N VAL A 949 30.87 -36.17 51.40
CA VAL A 949 30.39 -37.55 51.59
C VAL A 949 31.39 -38.60 51.06
N TYR A 950 31.83 -38.44 49.81
CA TYR A 950 32.69 -39.42 49.15
C TYR A 950 34.17 -39.25 49.49
N ASN A 951 34.57 -38.12 50.06
CA ASN A 951 35.94 -37.89 50.48
C ASN A 951 36.36 -38.85 51.62
N SER A 952 37.27 -39.77 51.31
CA SER A 952 37.80 -40.76 52.26
C SER A 952 38.47 -40.13 53.48
N GLU A 953 39.06 -38.95 53.31
CA GLU A 953 39.72 -38.23 54.40
C GLU A 953 38.69 -37.64 55.37
N VAL A 954 37.62 -37.04 54.87
CA VAL A 954 36.50 -36.54 55.69
C VAL A 954 35.78 -37.69 56.36
N ARG A 955 35.53 -38.82 55.67
CA ARG A 955 34.88 -40.01 56.24
C ARG A 955 35.69 -40.66 57.36
N ARG A 956 37.02 -40.68 57.23
CA ARG A 956 37.94 -41.22 58.24
C ARG A 956 37.97 -40.33 59.48
N HIS A 957 37.98 -39.00 59.31
CA HIS A 957 37.95 -38.05 60.42
C HIS A 957 36.56 -37.88 61.03
N SER A 958 35.47 -37.98 60.26
CA SER A 958 34.11 -37.98 60.80
C SER A 958 33.84 -39.25 61.60
N ALA A 959 34.33 -40.42 61.17
CA ALA A 959 34.29 -41.64 61.98
C ALA A 959 35.16 -41.54 63.25
N TYR A 960 36.31 -40.86 63.17
CA TYR A 960 37.17 -40.57 64.34
C TYR A 960 36.49 -39.60 65.32
N CYS A 961 35.91 -38.50 64.82
CA CYS A 961 35.19 -37.50 65.59
C CYS A 961 33.89 -38.07 66.18
N GLN A 962 33.16 -38.92 65.45
CA GLN A 962 31.95 -39.59 65.94
C GLN A 962 32.28 -40.62 67.04
N ARG A 963 33.41 -41.33 66.95
CA ARG A 963 33.93 -42.17 68.05
C ARG A 963 34.40 -41.33 69.25
N HIS A 964 35.07 -40.20 69.03
CA HIS A 964 35.56 -39.32 70.10
C HIS A 964 34.45 -38.51 70.78
N CYS A 965 33.42 -38.06 70.04
CA CYS A 965 32.21 -37.44 70.59
C CYS A 965 31.39 -38.44 71.40
N LEU A 966 31.26 -39.70 70.96
CA LEU A 966 30.62 -40.75 71.77
C LEU A 966 31.42 -41.08 73.05
N LEU A 967 32.76 -41.01 72.99
CA LEU A 967 33.64 -41.19 74.14
C LEU A 967 33.60 -39.99 75.10
N LEU A 968 33.58 -38.75 74.59
CA LEU A 968 33.41 -37.51 75.38
C LEU A 968 32.02 -37.42 76.00
N MET A 969 30.97 -37.81 75.29
CA MET A 969 29.60 -37.85 75.82
C MET A 969 29.46 -38.95 76.87
N LYS A 970 30.08 -40.13 76.69
CA LYS A 970 30.22 -41.15 77.75
C LYS A 970 31.04 -40.67 78.94
N HIS A 971 32.10 -39.88 78.71
CA HIS A 971 32.93 -39.35 79.78
C HIS A 971 32.16 -38.29 80.59
N ILE A 972 31.47 -37.36 79.95
CA ILE A 972 30.63 -36.34 80.59
C ILE A 972 29.49 -36.98 81.38
N ILE A 973 28.82 -38.00 80.83
CA ILE A 973 27.79 -38.77 81.56
C ILE A 973 28.38 -39.49 82.78
N ARG A 974 29.59 -40.04 82.66
CA ARG A 974 30.27 -40.74 83.77
C ARG A 974 30.82 -39.80 84.84
N THR A 975 31.22 -38.57 84.49
CA THR A 975 31.65 -37.55 85.46
C THR A 975 30.46 -36.90 86.18
N HIS A 976 29.32 -36.74 85.51
CA HIS A 976 28.08 -36.25 86.14
C HIS A 976 27.42 -37.28 87.06
N LEU A 977 27.58 -38.58 86.80
CA LEU A 977 27.09 -39.65 87.70
C LEU A 977 28.01 -39.93 88.91
N PHE A 978 29.18 -39.29 89.01
CA PHE A 978 30.12 -39.46 90.14
C PHE A 978 30.06 -38.30 91.14
N TYR A 979 29.33 -37.22 90.80
CA TYR A 979 29.06 -36.07 91.66
C TYR A 979 27.58 -35.95 92.07
N MET A 980 26.77 -36.96 91.74
CA MET A 980 25.54 -37.34 92.44
C MET A 980 25.82 -38.63 93.20
#